data_AF-A0AA89BA96-F1
#
_entry.id   AF-A0AA89BA96-F1
#
_cell.length_a   1.000
_cell.length_b   1.000
_cell.length_c   1.000
_cell.angle_alpha   90.00
_cell.angle_beta   90.00
_cell.angle_gamma   90.00
#
_symmetry.space_group_name_H-M   'P 1'
#
loop_
_entity.id
_entity.type
_entity.pdbx_description
1 polymer ?
#
loop_
_entity_poly.entity_id
_entity_poly.type
_entity_poly.pdbx_seq_one_letter_code
_entity_poly.pdbx_strand_id
1 'polypeptide(L)'
;MNLLLLLSLLLLPPISPTQISVSPKTLSKSGDPVTIQWSGVDDPSSLDWVGLYSPPNSSHDHFIGYLFLSNSSTWQSGSGSITIPLINLRSNYQFRIFRWTASEIDPKRHDHDHNSLPGTKHPLAESEEIGFESGRGPEQVHLALTGQEGEMRVMFVTHDGRESFVRYGPGPNRMDQVAGTRVGRYEREDMCDSPANHSVGWRDPGFIHDGVMTNLKKGKRYYYKVGSDSGGWSITYNFVSHDGDSSETVAFLFGDMGTATPFSTFIRTQDESISTIKWISRDMQALGDKPALVSHIGDISYARGYSWIWDNFFNQIEPVASQVPYHVCIGNHEYDWPLQPWKPDWSYSIYGTDGGGECGVPYSLRFNMPGNSSEPTATRAPATRNLYYSFDMGSVHFLYISTETNFLQGSSQYNFIKQDLESVDRKKTPFVVVQGHRPMYTTSNEIRDAPIRERMLEHLEPLFVKSKVTLALWGHVHRYERFCPLNNFTCGALGFHGEDWEAFPVHVVIGMAGQDWQPIWEPRANHPTDPIFPQPVRSMYRGGEFGYTRLFATKEKLTFSYVGNHDGEVHDTFEILASGQVLNGNRGGDGAMAKGKEGSTISWYVKGASVLMLGAFIGYVLGFISRARREAGLGKTWTPVKSEET
;
A
#
# COMPACT_ATOMS: atom_id res chain seq x y z
N MET A 1 -12.73 -61.07 55.67
CA MET A 1 -12.18 -59.70 55.52
C MET A 1 -10.74 -59.86 55.06
N ASN A 2 -10.48 -59.75 53.76
CA ASN A 2 -9.19 -59.36 53.20
C ASN A 2 -9.40 -59.06 51.70
N LEU A 3 -9.08 -57.82 51.37
CA LEU A 3 -9.42 -57.08 50.16
C LEU A 3 -8.48 -57.50 49.03
N LEU A 4 -9.00 -58.05 47.93
CA LEU A 4 -8.23 -58.20 46.69
C LEU A 4 -8.12 -56.83 46.03
N LEU A 5 -6.91 -56.27 46.01
CA LEU A 5 -6.56 -55.11 45.21
C LEU A 5 -6.38 -55.56 43.75
N LEU A 6 -7.36 -55.28 42.88
CA LEU A 6 -7.16 -55.35 41.43
C LEU A 6 -6.40 -54.10 40.98
N LEU A 7 -5.11 -54.25 40.68
CA LEU A 7 -4.37 -53.24 39.92
C LEU A 7 -4.77 -53.36 38.45
N SER A 8 -5.69 -52.50 37.99
CA SER A 8 -5.91 -52.27 36.57
C SER A 8 -4.75 -51.44 36.03
N LEU A 9 -3.77 -52.07 35.39
CA LEU A 9 -2.84 -51.36 34.52
C LEU A 9 -3.63 -50.83 33.32
N LEU A 10 -4.01 -49.55 33.39
CA LEU A 10 -4.39 -48.77 32.22
C LEU A 10 -3.13 -48.64 31.35
N LEU A 11 -2.99 -49.51 30.36
CA LEU A 11 -2.12 -49.28 29.22
C LEU A 11 -2.66 -48.05 28.50
N LEU A 12 -2.10 -46.87 28.81
CA LEU A 12 -2.29 -45.68 28.00
C LEU A 12 -1.89 -46.05 26.56
N PRO A 13 -2.71 -45.74 25.55
CA PRO A 13 -2.31 -45.95 24.17
C PRO A 13 -0.99 -45.20 23.93
N PRO A 14 -0.06 -45.76 23.14
CA PRO A 14 1.19 -45.07 22.82
C PRO A 14 0.84 -43.71 22.23
N ILE A 15 1.35 -42.64 22.86
CA ILE A 15 1.22 -41.28 22.35
C ILE A 15 1.88 -41.29 20.98
N SER A 16 1.05 -41.17 19.93
CA SER A 16 1.57 -41.04 18.58
C SER A 16 2.30 -39.70 18.52
N PRO A 17 3.53 -39.64 18.00
CA PRO A 17 4.26 -38.38 17.90
C PRO A 17 3.44 -37.39 17.08
N THR A 18 3.47 -36.11 17.47
CA THR A 18 2.85 -35.03 16.69
C THR A 18 3.37 -35.08 15.26
N GLN A 19 2.47 -35.02 14.30
CA GLN A 19 2.78 -34.99 12.87
C GLN A 19 2.25 -33.71 12.27
N ILE A 20 2.99 -33.17 11.29
CA ILE A 20 2.59 -32.04 10.46
C ILE A 20 2.92 -32.39 9.01
N SER A 21 2.01 -32.03 8.10
CA SER A 21 2.14 -32.22 6.66
C SER A 21 1.59 -31.01 5.91
N VAL A 22 2.13 -30.75 4.73
CA VAL A 22 1.68 -29.67 3.86
C VAL A 22 1.24 -30.17 2.49
N SER A 23 0.18 -29.55 1.95
CA SER A 23 -0.32 -29.85 0.62
C SER A 23 -0.83 -28.59 -0.09
N PRO A 24 -0.45 -28.37 -1.36
CA PRO A 24 0.54 -29.14 -2.14
C PRO A 24 1.97 -28.89 -1.63
N LYS A 25 2.94 -29.72 -2.04
CA LYS A 25 4.37 -29.56 -1.70
C LYS A 25 5.13 -28.59 -2.61
N THR A 26 4.50 -28.19 -3.71
CA THR A 26 5.06 -27.23 -4.65
C THR A 26 3.94 -26.31 -5.10
N LEU A 27 4.18 -25.01 -4.99
CA LEU A 27 3.25 -23.96 -5.41
C LEU A 27 3.63 -23.44 -6.79
N SER A 28 2.62 -23.04 -7.55
CA SER A 28 2.76 -22.66 -8.95
C SER A 28 3.04 -21.16 -9.12
N LYS A 29 2.57 -20.32 -8.18
CA LYS A 29 2.76 -18.86 -8.16
C LYS A 29 2.48 -18.28 -6.77
N SER A 30 2.98 -17.08 -6.50
CA SER A 30 2.56 -16.28 -5.35
C SER A 30 1.04 -16.15 -5.26
N GLY A 31 0.50 -16.30 -4.04
CA GLY A 31 -0.93 -16.31 -3.74
C GLY A 31 -1.59 -17.69 -3.81
N ASP A 32 -0.91 -18.73 -4.28
CA ASP A 32 -1.45 -20.09 -4.25
C ASP A 32 -1.61 -20.58 -2.78
N PRO A 33 -2.72 -21.27 -2.46
CA PRO A 33 -2.98 -21.74 -1.11
C PRO A 33 -2.15 -22.98 -0.76
N VAL A 34 -1.63 -23.02 0.46
CA VAL A 34 -1.10 -24.22 1.12
C VAL A 34 -1.99 -24.60 2.29
N THR A 35 -2.33 -25.87 2.40
CA THR A 35 -2.97 -26.44 3.57
C THR A 35 -1.91 -27.06 4.48
N ILE A 36 -1.82 -26.54 5.70
CA ILE A 36 -1.01 -27.07 6.79
C ILE A 36 -1.92 -27.95 7.64
N GLN A 37 -1.62 -29.25 7.73
CA GLN A 37 -2.42 -30.22 8.47
C GLN A 37 -1.57 -30.89 9.55
N TRP A 38 -2.16 -31.10 10.73
CA TRP A 38 -1.47 -31.76 11.84
C TRP A 38 -2.37 -32.77 12.56
N SER A 39 -1.73 -33.68 13.30
CA SER A 39 -2.37 -34.65 14.17
C SER A 39 -1.44 -35.06 15.31
N GLY A 40 -1.99 -35.67 16.36
CA GLY A 40 -1.19 -36.23 17.45
C GLY A 40 -0.65 -35.21 18.47
N VAL A 41 -1.14 -33.97 18.48
CA VAL A 41 -0.84 -33.02 19.56
C VAL A 41 -1.51 -33.52 20.84
N ASP A 42 -0.72 -33.94 21.81
CA ASP A 42 -1.16 -34.34 23.15
C ASP A 42 -1.62 -33.11 23.96
N ASP A 43 -2.65 -33.23 24.80
CA ASP A 43 -3.15 -32.15 25.66
C ASP A 43 -3.17 -30.74 24.98
N PRO A 44 -3.86 -30.60 23.84
CA PRO A 44 -3.77 -29.40 23.02
C PRO A 44 -4.24 -28.15 23.78
N SER A 45 -3.54 -27.05 23.56
CA SER A 45 -3.77 -25.74 24.17
C SER A 45 -4.10 -24.68 23.12
N SER A 46 -4.86 -23.65 23.52
CA SER A 46 -5.14 -22.50 22.64
C SER A 46 -3.90 -21.69 22.30
N LEU A 47 -2.80 -21.89 23.04
CA LEU A 47 -1.49 -21.26 22.85
C LEU A 47 -0.55 -22.09 21.95
N ASP A 48 -0.91 -23.33 21.59
CA ASP A 48 -0.12 -24.10 20.62
C ASP A 48 -0.19 -23.40 19.26
N TRP A 49 0.94 -23.34 18.56
CA TRP A 49 1.07 -22.51 17.37
C TRP A 49 1.97 -23.15 16.32
N VAL A 50 1.80 -22.73 15.08
CA VAL A 50 2.66 -23.09 13.95
C VAL A 50 3.40 -21.85 13.47
N GLY A 51 4.73 -21.94 13.42
CA GLY A 51 5.61 -20.90 12.90
C GLY A 51 5.96 -21.11 11.43
N LEU A 52 6.09 -20.02 10.70
CA LEU A 52 6.49 -19.98 9.30
C LEU A 52 7.96 -19.58 9.18
N TYR A 53 8.75 -20.40 8.49
CA TYR A 53 10.18 -20.18 8.32
C TYR A 53 10.52 -20.20 6.83
N SER A 54 11.11 -19.11 6.35
CA SER A 54 11.75 -19.04 5.04
C SER A 54 13.00 -18.19 5.22
N PRO A 55 14.23 -18.73 4.99
CA PRO A 55 14.53 -20.10 4.57
C PRO A 55 14.26 -21.17 5.67
N PRO A 56 14.14 -22.46 5.31
CA PRO A 56 13.88 -23.55 6.26
C PRO A 56 14.97 -23.68 7.33
N ASN A 57 16.23 -23.39 7.00
CA ASN A 57 17.35 -23.47 7.95
C ASN A 57 17.40 -22.31 8.97
N SER A 58 16.39 -21.44 9.02
CA SER A 58 16.29 -20.39 10.02
C SER A 58 16.19 -20.97 11.44
N SER A 59 16.82 -20.32 12.40
CA SER A 59 16.67 -20.65 13.82
C SER A 59 15.20 -20.54 14.26
N HIS A 60 14.81 -21.28 15.30
CA HIS A 60 13.43 -21.34 15.78
C HIS A 60 12.90 -19.96 16.22
N ASP A 61 13.74 -19.06 16.70
CA ASP A 61 13.40 -17.69 17.08
C ASP A 61 13.32 -16.71 15.89
N HIS A 62 13.64 -17.14 14.67
CA HIS A 62 13.60 -16.33 13.44
C HIS A 62 12.46 -16.74 12.49
N PHE A 63 11.27 -16.99 13.03
CA PHE A 63 10.06 -17.14 12.21
C PHE A 63 9.69 -15.79 11.58
N ILE A 64 9.12 -15.81 10.37
CA ILE A 64 8.61 -14.60 9.71
C ILE A 64 7.15 -14.30 10.08
N GLY A 65 6.47 -15.30 10.64
CA GLY A 65 5.08 -15.22 11.06
C GLY A 65 4.62 -16.50 11.74
N TYR A 66 3.41 -16.47 12.29
CA TYR A 66 2.81 -17.56 13.03
C TYR A 66 1.28 -17.58 12.94
N LEU A 67 0.71 -18.74 13.26
CA LEU A 67 -0.73 -18.96 13.41
C LEU A 67 -0.96 -19.83 14.65
N PHE A 68 -1.98 -19.51 15.45
CA PHE A 68 -2.39 -20.42 16.52
C PHE A 68 -3.13 -21.62 15.93
N LEU A 69 -2.85 -22.82 16.47
CA LEU A 69 -3.56 -24.04 16.07
C LEU A 69 -5.07 -23.93 16.37
N SER A 70 -5.43 -23.11 17.37
CA SER A 70 -6.82 -22.81 17.75
C SER A 70 -7.66 -22.15 16.65
N ASN A 71 -7.03 -21.66 15.58
CA ASN A 71 -7.73 -21.18 14.38
C ASN A 71 -8.42 -22.31 13.60
N SER A 72 -8.05 -23.58 13.80
CA SER A 72 -8.73 -24.74 13.22
C SER A 72 -9.83 -25.23 14.16
N SER A 73 -11.09 -25.34 13.71
CA SER A 73 -12.22 -25.75 14.55
C SER A 73 -12.09 -27.13 15.24
N THR A 74 -11.18 -28.00 14.78
CA THR A 74 -10.95 -29.33 15.34
C THR A 74 -9.74 -29.41 16.29
N TRP A 75 -9.05 -28.29 16.56
CA TRP A 75 -7.78 -28.26 17.28
C TRP A 75 -7.78 -29.00 18.63
N GLN A 76 -8.90 -28.97 19.37
CA GLN A 76 -9.03 -29.66 20.67
C GLN A 76 -8.89 -31.18 20.58
N SER A 77 -9.04 -31.78 19.39
CA SER A 77 -8.81 -33.21 19.15
C SER A 77 -7.33 -33.58 19.01
N GLY A 78 -6.42 -32.60 19.11
CA GLY A 78 -5.01 -32.76 18.80
C GLY A 78 -4.72 -32.80 17.30
N SER A 79 -5.72 -32.53 16.46
CA SER A 79 -5.64 -32.56 15.00
C SER A 79 -6.37 -31.38 14.36
N GLY A 80 -5.86 -30.87 13.24
CA GLY A 80 -6.47 -29.74 12.56
C GLY A 80 -5.82 -29.40 11.24
N SER A 81 -6.38 -28.39 10.59
CA SER A 81 -5.82 -27.88 9.35
C SER A 81 -6.09 -26.38 9.20
N ILE A 82 -5.10 -25.65 8.70
CA ILE A 82 -5.22 -24.23 8.34
C ILE A 82 -4.76 -24.07 6.89
N THR A 83 -5.47 -23.28 6.09
CA THR A 83 -5.09 -22.98 4.72
C THR A 83 -4.80 -21.50 4.57
N ILE A 84 -3.62 -21.16 4.05
CA ILE A 84 -3.18 -19.79 3.80
C ILE A 84 -2.59 -19.66 2.40
N PRO A 85 -2.74 -18.51 1.72
CA PRO A 85 -1.92 -18.21 0.55
C PRO A 85 -0.45 -17.98 0.97
N LEU A 86 0.51 -18.43 0.16
CA LEU A 86 1.92 -18.07 0.33
C LEU A 86 2.42 -17.26 -0.86
N ILE A 87 3.38 -16.39 -0.60
CA ILE A 87 4.13 -15.69 -1.64
C ILE A 87 5.51 -16.33 -1.85
N ASN A 88 6.11 -16.12 -3.01
CA ASN A 88 7.42 -16.62 -3.33
C ASN A 88 8.52 -15.69 -2.79
N LEU A 89 9.13 -16.07 -1.66
CA LEU A 89 10.28 -15.39 -1.08
C LEU A 89 11.63 -15.87 -1.65
N ARG A 90 11.60 -16.60 -2.77
CA ARG A 90 12.78 -17.16 -3.49
C ARG A 90 13.60 -18.15 -2.67
N SER A 91 13.04 -18.60 -1.56
CA SER A 91 13.51 -19.71 -0.73
C SER A 91 12.31 -20.57 -0.34
N ASN A 92 12.56 -21.85 -0.11
CA ASN A 92 11.56 -22.76 0.44
C ASN A 92 11.04 -22.29 1.80
N TYR A 93 9.91 -22.83 2.20
CA TYR A 93 9.30 -22.68 3.51
C TYR A 93 9.36 -23.99 4.29
N GLN A 94 9.39 -23.87 5.61
CA GLN A 94 9.11 -24.95 6.54
C GLN A 94 8.14 -24.44 7.61
N PHE A 95 7.23 -25.30 8.05
CA PHE A 95 6.31 -25.02 9.15
C PHE A 95 6.71 -25.85 10.36
N ARG A 96 6.67 -25.25 11.55
CA ARG A 96 7.05 -25.93 12.80
C ARG A 96 6.01 -25.68 13.87
N ILE A 97 5.55 -26.74 14.52
CA ILE A 97 4.61 -26.66 15.63
C ILE A 97 5.38 -26.54 16.93
N PHE A 98 4.94 -25.64 17.80
CA PHE A 98 5.47 -25.48 19.15
C PHE A 98 4.35 -25.49 20.19
N ARG A 99 4.70 -26.00 21.36
CA ARG A 99 3.91 -25.80 22.58
C ARG A 99 4.38 -24.54 23.28
N TRP A 100 3.43 -23.66 23.59
CA TRP A 100 3.67 -22.47 24.39
C TRP A 100 2.74 -22.47 25.60
N THR A 101 3.30 -22.29 26.79
CA THR A 101 2.55 -22.36 28.04
C THR A 101 2.34 -20.97 28.64
N ALA A 102 1.23 -20.78 29.36
CA ALA A 102 0.93 -19.50 30.01
C ALA A 102 2.03 -19.05 30.98
N SER A 103 2.72 -20.00 31.63
CA SER A 103 3.86 -19.72 32.52
C SER A 103 5.12 -19.20 31.80
N GLU A 104 5.19 -19.34 30.48
CA GLU A 104 6.32 -18.93 29.64
C GLU A 104 6.05 -17.64 28.85
N ILE A 105 4.92 -16.98 29.12
CA ILE A 105 4.63 -15.66 28.57
C ILE A 105 5.60 -14.66 29.18
N ASP A 106 6.49 -14.10 28.35
CA ASP A 106 7.40 -13.05 28.75
C ASP A 106 6.71 -11.68 28.60
N PRO A 107 6.45 -10.95 29.71
CA PRO A 107 5.80 -9.64 29.69
C PRO A 107 6.67 -8.52 29.09
N LYS A 108 7.86 -8.84 28.57
CA LYS A 108 8.73 -7.91 27.85
C LYS A 108 8.83 -8.23 26.36
N ARG A 109 8.33 -9.38 25.92
CA ARG A 109 8.47 -9.86 24.53
C ARG A 109 7.14 -9.75 23.80
N HIS A 110 6.93 -8.57 23.20
CA HIS A 110 5.70 -8.23 22.49
C HIS A 110 5.94 -7.94 21.02
N ASP A 111 4.90 -8.12 20.21
CA ASP A 111 4.84 -7.57 18.85
C ASP A 111 4.59 -6.05 18.88
N HIS A 112 4.53 -5.44 17.70
CA HIS A 112 4.25 -4.00 17.56
C HIS A 112 2.86 -3.57 18.08
N ASP A 113 1.92 -4.50 18.23
CA ASP A 113 0.57 -4.25 18.73
C ASP A 113 0.42 -4.63 20.22
N HIS A 114 1.54 -4.85 20.91
CA HIS A 114 1.63 -5.21 22.33
C HIS A 114 1.07 -6.60 22.68
N ASN A 115 0.85 -7.48 21.70
CA ASN A 115 0.51 -8.87 21.97
C ASN A 115 1.77 -9.64 22.35
N SER A 116 1.64 -10.63 23.23
CA SER A 116 2.77 -11.47 23.64
C SER A 116 3.22 -12.36 22.47
N LEU A 117 4.53 -12.39 22.19
CA LEU A 117 5.08 -13.22 21.12
C LEU A 117 5.27 -14.67 21.58
N PRO A 118 4.89 -15.65 20.75
CA PRO A 118 4.92 -17.03 21.15
C PRO A 118 6.35 -17.56 21.35
N GLY A 119 6.51 -18.39 22.38
CA GLY A 119 7.78 -19.02 22.74
C GLY A 119 8.11 -20.24 21.87
N THR A 120 9.40 -20.46 21.62
CA THR A 120 9.91 -21.49 20.68
C THR A 120 10.63 -22.65 21.39
N LYS A 121 10.50 -22.73 22.72
CA LYS A 121 11.28 -23.64 23.58
C LYS A 121 10.90 -25.12 23.42
N HIS A 122 9.64 -25.41 23.09
CA HIS A 122 9.11 -26.77 23.02
C HIS A 122 8.63 -27.11 21.59
N PRO A 123 9.54 -27.45 20.66
CA PRO A 123 9.16 -27.91 19.33
C PRO A 123 8.44 -29.27 19.43
N LEU A 124 7.35 -29.43 18.69
CA LEU A 124 6.56 -30.66 18.63
C LEU A 124 6.75 -31.42 17.32
N ALA A 125 6.76 -30.71 16.18
CA ALA A 125 6.92 -31.31 14.86
C ALA A 125 7.35 -30.28 13.82
N GLU A 126 7.98 -30.75 12.74
CA GLU A 126 8.37 -29.94 11.58
C GLU A 126 7.82 -30.54 10.29
N SER A 127 7.36 -29.70 9.38
CA SER A 127 6.88 -30.14 8.08
C SER A 127 8.04 -30.50 7.15
N GLU A 128 7.70 -31.18 6.05
CA GLU A 128 8.56 -31.12 4.88
C GLU A 128 8.70 -29.69 4.35
N GLU A 129 9.73 -29.45 3.54
CA GLU A 129 9.88 -28.18 2.83
C GLU A 129 8.83 -28.06 1.72
N ILE A 130 8.29 -26.86 1.56
CA ILE A 130 7.46 -26.46 0.43
C ILE A 130 8.16 -25.36 -0.34
N GLY A 131 8.19 -25.48 -1.66
CA GLY A 131 8.81 -24.51 -2.55
C GLY A 131 7.88 -24.05 -3.66
N PHE A 132 8.38 -23.15 -4.50
CA PHE A 132 7.70 -22.72 -5.72
C PHE A 132 8.32 -23.40 -6.94
N GLU A 133 7.50 -23.70 -7.94
CA GLU A 133 7.96 -24.25 -9.22
C GLU A 133 8.97 -23.30 -9.87
N SER A 134 10.12 -23.82 -10.29
CA SER A 134 11.09 -23.05 -11.06
C SER A 134 10.58 -22.80 -12.49
N GLY A 135 10.97 -21.68 -13.10
CA GLY A 135 10.71 -21.44 -14.53
C GLY A 135 9.28 -20.98 -14.85
N ARG A 136 8.54 -20.46 -13.86
CA ARG A 136 7.17 -19.96 -14.01
C ARG A 136 7.07 -18.53 -14.52
N GLY A 137 8.21 -17.91 -14.78
CA GLY A 137 8.33 -16.53 -15.19
C GLY A 137 8.42 -15.57 -14.00
N PRO A 138 8.56 -14.27 -14.31
CA PRO A 138 8.74 -13.24 -13.28
C PRO A 138 7.47 -12.95 -12.48
N GLU A 139 7.66 -12.37 -11.30
CA GLU A 139 6.59 -11.87 -10.41
C GLU A 139 6.81 -10.39 -10.10
N GLN A 140 5.92 -9.78 -9.32
CA GLN A 140 6.04 -8.39 -8.85
C GLN A 140 6.05 -7.39 -10.02
N VAL A 141 5.30 -7.69 -11.08
CA VAL A 141 5.27 -6.89 -12.30
C VAL A 141 4.57 -5.56 -12.04
N HIS A 142 5.26 -4.46 -12.31
CA HIS A 142 4.71 -3.12 -12.14
C HIS A 142 5.22 -2.14 -13.20
N LEU A 143 4.36 -1.20 -13.56
CA LEU A 143 4.60 -0.20 -14.60
C LEU A 143 4.96 1.16 -14.00
N ALA A 144 5.69 1.97 -14.76
CA ALA A 144 5.90 3.39 -14.45
C ALA A 144 6.09 4.19 -15.75
N LEU A 145 5.74 5.49 -15.73
CA LEU A 145 6.07 6.38 -16.84
C LEU A 145 7.59 6.70 -16.82
N THR A 146 8.22 6.82 -17.99
CA THR A 146 9.64 7.23 -18.07
C THR A 146 9.81 8.75 -18.13
N GLY A 147 8.71 9.49 -18.31
CA GLY A 147 8.71 10.93 -18.60
C GLY A 147 8.86 11.23 -20.10
N GLN A 148 9.09 10.22 -20.94
CA GLN A 148 9.12 10.36 -22.40
C GLN A 148 7.83 9.85 -23.03
N GLU A 149 7.33 10.61 -24.01
CA GLU A 149 6.17 10.23 -24.80
C GLU A 149 6.43 8.96 -25.62
N GLY A 150 5.42 8.09 -25.70
CA GLY A 150 5.54 6.82 -26.41
C GLY A 150 6.40 5.76 -25.70
N GLU A 151 6.75 5.97 -24.43
CA GLU A 151 7.44 4.98 -23.60
C GLU A 151 6.59 4.51 -22.41
N MET A 152 6.81 3.27 -21.99
CA MET A 152 6.30 2.72 -20.74
C MET A 152 7.37 1.82 -20.13
N ARG A 153 7.71 2.05 -18.86
CA ARG A 153 8.62 1.19 -18.11
C ARG A 153 7.86 0.02 -17.52
N VAL A 154 8.47 -1.15 -17.52
CA VAL A 154 8.04 -2.30 -16.71
C VAL A 154 9.21 -2.80 -15.89
N MET A 155 8.94 -3.04 -14.61
CA MET A 155 9.86 -3.66 -13.68
C MET A 155 9.26 -4.95 -13.11
N PHE A 156 10.11 -5.93 -12.80
CA PHE A 156 9.70 -7.23 -12.30
C PHE A 156 10.87 -7.95 -11.62
N VAL A 157 10.58 -9.01 -10.86
CA VAL A 157 11.59 -9.79 -10.13
C VAL A 157 11.68 -11.22 -10.65
N THR A 158 12.90 -11.73 -10.76
CA THR A 158 13.22 -13.13 -11.08
C THR A 158 14.12 -13.74 -10.00
N HIS A 159 14.23 -15.07 -10.01
CA HIS A 159 15.10 -15.81 -9.09
C HIS A 159 16.59 -15.71 -9.45
N ASP A 160 16.92 -15.47 -10.72
CA ASP A 160 18.31 -15.40 -11.20
C ASP A 160 18.53 -14.21 -12.14
N GLY A 161 19.80 -13.79 -12.28
CA GLY A 161 20.17 -12.61 -13.06
C GLY A 161 20.32 -12.83 -14.56
N ARG A 162 19.78 -13.91 -15.13
CA ARG A 162 19.86 -14.16 -16.58
C ARG A 162 19.08 -13.09 -17.35
N GLU A 163 19.45 -12.91 -18.61
CA GLU A 163 18.76 -11.97 -19.49
C GLU A 163 17.25 -12.27 -19.53
N SER A 164 16.47 -11.23 -19.28
CA SER A 164 15.02 -11.24 -19.41
C SER A 164 14.59 -10.09 -20.31
N PHE A 165 13.41 -10.25 -20.91
CA PHE A 165 12.92 -9.40 -21.98
C PHE A 165 11.46 -9.04 -21.73
N VAL A 166 11.01 -8.02 -22.46
CA VAL A 166 9.60 -7.64 -22.56
C VAL A 166 9.16 -7.90 -23.98
N ARG A 167 8.17 -8.78 -24.19
CA ARG A 167 7.47 -8.93 -25.48
C ARG A 167 6.19 -8.12 -25.43
N TYR A 168 5.96 -7.23 -26.40
CA TYR A 168 4.80 -6.33 -26.37
C TYR A 168 4.26 -5.99 -27.76
N GLY A 169 3.00 -5.57 -27.82
CA GLY A 169 2.36 -5.14 -29.06
C GLY A 169 0.87 -4.85 -28.94
N PRO A 170 0.18 -4.53 -30.05
CA PRO A 170 -1.20 -4.05 -30.05
C PRO A 170 -2.26 -5.14 -29.82
N GLY A 171 -1.86 -6.40 -29.61
CA GLY A 171 -2.79 -7.49 -29.36
C GLY A 171 -2.15 -8.66 -28.61
N PRO A 172 -2.94 -9.49 -27.91
CA PRO A 172 -2.41 -10.58 -27.07
C PRO A 172 -1.69 -11.67 -27.87
N ASN A 173 -1.99 -11.79 -29.17
CA ASN A 173 -1.33 -12.71 -30.10
C ASN A 173 -0.42 -11.99 -31.11
N ARG A 174 -0.17 -10.68 -30.92
CA ARG A 174 0.65 -9.82 -31.78
C ARG A 174 1.58 -8.98 -30.91
N MET A 175 2.54 -9.66 -30.29
CA MET A 175 3.56 -9.06 -29.42
C MET A 175 4.95 -9.19 -30.07
N ASP A 176 5.07 -8.66 -31.29
CA ASP A 176 6.24 -8.83 -32.15
C ASP A 176 7.42 -7.93 -31.73
N GLN A 177 7.18 -6.92 -30.89
CA GLN A 177 8.25 -6.08 -30.36
C GLN A 177 8.88 -6.70 -29.13
N VAL A 178 10.21 -6.57 -29.03
CA VAL A 178 11.01 -7.09 -27.92
C VAL A 178 11.88 -5.97 -27.38
N ALA A 179 11.86 -5.77 -26.06
CA ALA A 179 12.78 -4.91 -25.35
C ALA A 179 13.65 -5.74 -24.39
N GLY A 180 14.96 -5.48 -24.37
CA GLY A 180 15.85 -6.02 -23.34
C GLY A 180 15.64 -5.31 -22.00
N THR A 181 16.03 -5.98 -20.91
CA THR A 181 16.00 -5.40 -19.56
C THR A 181 17.39 -5.16 -19.03
N ARG A 182 17.54 -4.14 -18.17
CA ARG A 182 18.67 -4.01 -17.25
C ARG A 182 18.34 -4.78 -15.99
N VAL A 183 19.34 -5.42 -15.39
CA VAL A 183 19.15 -6.18 -14.15
C VAL A 183 20.00 -5.59 -13.02
N GLY A 184 19.42 -5.50 -11.83
CA GLY A 184 20.09 -5.06 -10.63
C GLY A 184 19.56 -5.80 -9.40
N ARG A 185 20.27 -5.68 -8.29
CA ARG A 185 19.85 -6.16 -6.97
C ARG A 185 20.55 -5.33 -5.90
N TYR A 186 20.12 -5.51 -4.66
CA TYR A 186 20.84 -5.06 -3.49
C TYR A 186 21.17 -6.26 -2.61
N GLU A 187 22.19 -6.10 -1.79
CA GLU A 187 22.70 -7.09 -0.86
C GLU A 187 22.51 -6.65 0.59
N ARG A 188 22.74 -7.59 1.51
CA ARG A 188 22.60 -7.35 2.95
C ARG A 188 23.46 -6.17 3.41
N GLU A 189 24.67 -6.07 2.89
CA GLU A 189 25.65 -5.04 3.26
C GLU A 189 25.40 -3.69 2.56
N ASP A 190 24.39 -3.60 1.69
CA ASP A 190 23.92 -2.33 1.13
C ASP A 190 23.00 -1.58 2.10
N MET A 191 22.32 -2.32 2.99
CA MET A 191 21.48 -1.76 4.05
C MET A 191 22.35 -1.07 5.10
N CYS A 192 21.85 0.02 5.70
CA CYS A 192 22.61 0.77 6.69
C CYS A 192 22.80 0.05 8.01
N ASP A 193 21.76 -0.64 8.49
CA ASP A 193 21.73 -1.15 9.87
C ASP A 193 20.67 -2.25 10.09
N SER A 194 20.63 -2.78 11.30
CA SER A 194 19.63 -3.73 11.77
C SER A 194 18.25 -3.06 11.95
N PRO A 195 17.13 -3.76 11.69
CA PRO A 195 17.02 -5.16 11.27
C PRO A 195 17.31 -5.43 9.80
N ALA A 196 17.36 -4.41 8.93
CA ALA A 196 17.51 -4.58 7.47
C ALA A 196 18.75 -5.40 7.05
N ASN A 197 19.89 -5.21 7.72
CA ASN A 197 21.10 -5.99 7.45
C ASN A 197 21.21 -7.28 8.29
N HIS A 198 20.29 -7.55 9.22
CA HIS A 198 20.37 -8.69 10.15
C HIS A 198 19.60 -9.92 9.65
N SER A 199 19.92 -11.12 10.14
CA SER A 199 19.35 -12.39 9.65
C SER A 199 17.82 -12.48 9.83
N VAL A 200 17.30 -11.88 10.89
CA VAL A 200 15.87 -11.82 11.17
C VAL A 200 15.10 -10.97 10.15
N GLY A 201 15.69 -9.88 9.62
CA GLY A 201 15.05 -8.94 8.71
C GLY A 201 15.36 -9.18 7.23
N TRP A 202 16.59 -9.57 6.91
CA TRP A 202 17.07 -9.71 5.54
C TRP A 202 16.57 -10.99 4.85
N ARG A 203 16.05 -10.85 3.64
CA ARG A 203 15.82 -11.88 2.64
C ARG A 203 16.37 -11.41 1.30
N ASP A 204 16.93 -12.35 0.53
CA ASP A 204 17.41 -12.07 -0.83
C ASP A 204 16.29 -11.45 -1.66
N PRO A 205 16.46 -10.27 -2.28
CA PRO A 205 15.41 -9.59 -3.03
C PRO A 205 15.18 -10.17 -4.43
N GLY A 206 15.96 -11.16 -4.85
CA GLY A 206 16.00 -11.65 -6.22
C GLY A 206 16.77 -10.70 -7.14
N PHE A 207 16.43 -10.78 -8.43
CA PHE A 207 17.01 -9.92 -9.45
C PHE A 207 15.91 -9.04 -10.03
N ILE A 208 16.09 -7.73 -9.91
CA ILE A 208 15.14 -6.70 -10.32
C ILE A 208 15.48 -6.31 -11.75
N HIS A 209 14.54 -6.58 -12.65
CA HIS A 209 14.65 -6.24 -14.06
C HIS A 209 13.91 -4.94 -14.35
N ASP A 210 14.50 -4.11 -15.22
CA ASP A 210 13.96 -2.83 -15.68
C ASP A 210 14.03 -2.78 -17.22
N GLY A 211 12.86 -2.80 -17.86
CA GLY A 211 12.69 -2.72 -19.31
C GLY A 211 11.84 -1.52 -19.72
N VAL A 212 12.14 -0.96 -20.90
CA VAL A 212 11.36 0.14 -21.48
C VAL A 212 10.75 -0.30 -22.81
N MET A 213 9.42 -0.31 -22.86
CA MET A 213 8.66 -0.45 -24.10
C MET A 213 8.64 0.91 -24.80
N THR A 214 8.98 0.95 -26.08
CA THR A 214 9.15 2.20 -26.85
C THR A 214 8.24 2.20 -28.08
N ASN A 215 8.19 3.33 -28.80
CA ASN A 215 7.40 3.50 -30.02
C ASN A 215 5.90 3.21 -29.80
N LEU A 216 5.39 3.50 -28.60
CA LEU A 216 3.98 3.34 -28.25
C LEU A 216 3.18 4.50 -28.84
N LYS A 217 2.04 4.18 -29.46
CA LYS A 217 1.09 5.19 -29.91
C LYS A 217 0.32 5.73 -28.70
N LYS A 218 0.04 7.03 -28.65
CA LYS A 218 -0.66 7.68 -27.53
C LYS A 218 -2.06 7.11 -27.31
N GLY A 219 -2.43 6.87 -26.04
CA GLY A 219 -3.79 6.47 -25.65
C GLY A 219 -4.26 5.16 -26.30
N LYS A 220 -3.36 4.18 -26.48
CA LYS A 220 -3.68 2.88 -27.07
C LYS A 220 -3.41 1.74 -26.10
N ARG A 221 -4.26 0.72 -26.17
CA ARG A 221 -4.06 -0.52 -25.43
C ARG A 221 -2.91 -1.32 -26.03
N TYR A 222 -1.98 -1.72 -25.19
CA TYR A 222 -0.89 -2.64 -25.50
C TYR A 222 -0.98 -3.86 -24.59
N TYR A 223 -0.53 -5.00 -25.11
CA TYR A 223 -0.40 -6.26 -24.39
C TYR A 223 1.08 -6.58 -24.26
N TYR A 224 1.48 -7.15 -23.12
CA TYR A 224 2.87 -7.49 -22.88
C TYR A 224 3.05 -8.73 -22.01
N LYS A 225 4.23 -9.34 -22.11
CA LYS A 225 4.75 -10.37 -21.21
C LYS A 225 6.19 -10.07 -20.85
N VAL A 226 6.59 -10.47 -19.65
CA VAL A 226 7.96 -10.33 -19.16
C VAL A 226 8.57 -11.71 -18.88
N GLY A 227 9.89 -11.83 -19.04
CA GLY A 227 10.63 -13.04 -18.72
C GLY A 227 11.55 -13.51 -19.84
N SER A 228 11.79 -14.81 -19.92
CA SER A 228 12.66 -15.40 -20.93
C SER A 228 12.24 -16.84 -21.25
N ASP A 229 12.69 -17.36 -22.39
CA ASP A 229 12.42 -18.77 -22.76
C ASP A 229 13.06 -19.76 -21.77
N SER A 230 14.09 -19.34 -21.01
CA SER A 230 14.78 -20.18 -20.03
C SER A 230 14.28 -20.03 -18.59
N GLY A 231 13.75 -18.86 -18.22
CA GLY A 231 13.22 -18.55 -16.89
C GLY A 231 11.69 -18.57 -16.81
N GLY A 232 11.01 -18.79 -17.95
CA GLY A 232 9.57 -18.71 -18.07
C GLY A 232 9.09 -17.31 -18.44
N TRP A 233 7.89 -17.25 -19.03
CA TRP A 233 7.20 -16.01 -19.34
C TRP A 233 6.03 -15.82 -18.40
N SER A 234 5.81 -14.58 -17.98
CA SER A 234 4.62 -14.20 -17.24
C SER A 234 3.33 -14.49 -18.02
N ILE A 235 2.20 -14.35 -17.34
CA ILE A 235 0.90 -14.19 -18.01
C ILE A 235 0.92 -12.95 -18.93
N THR A 236 -0.04 -12.88 -19.85
CA THR A 236 -0.23 -11.68 -20.67
C THR A 236 -0.88 -10.59 -19.82
N TYR A 237 -0.17 -9.49 -19.61
CA TYR A 237 -0.71 -8.26 -19.05
C TYR A 237 -1.11 -7.29 -20.17
N ASN A 238 -1.77 -6.19 -19.80
CA ASN A 238 -2.11 -5.14 -20.73
C ASN A 238 -2.20 -3.79 -20.01
N PHE A 239 -1.95 -2.70 -20.74
CA PHE A 239 -2.05 -1.33 -20.24
C PHE A 239 -2.52 -0.40 -21.36
N VAL A 240 -2.95 0.81 -21.01
CA VAL A 240 -3.18 1.89 -21.97
C VAL A 240 -1.99 2.84 -21.91
N SER A 241 -1.33 3.06 -23.05
CA SER A 241 -0.16 3.94 -23.15
C SER A 241 -0.50 5.37 -22.78
N HIS A 242 0.53 6.09 -22.33
CA HIS A 242 0.44 7.50 -22.00
C HIS A 242 -0.12 8.34 -23.16
N ASP A 243 -0.89 9.37 -22.83
CA ASP A 243 -1.38 10.37 -23.77
C ASP A 243 -1.25 11.76 -23.15
N GLY A 244 -0.08 12.38 -23.35
CA GLY A 244 0.20 13.71 -22.82
C GLY A 244 -0.59 14.83 -23.50
N ASP A 245 -1.27 14.55 -24.63
CA ASP A 245 -2.12 15.51 -25.33
C ASP A 245 -3.61 15.37 -24.96
N SER A 246 -3.95 14.36 -24.14
CA SER A 246 -5.31 14.14 -23.69
C SER A 246 -5.91 15.39 -23.03
N SER A 247 -7.18 15.67 -23.32
CA SER A 247 -7.94 16.69 -22.60
C SER A 247 -8.40 16.18 -21.23
N GLU A 248 -8.29 14.88 -20.96
CA GLU A 248 -8.71 14.25 -19.72
C GLU A 248 -7.52 13.63 -18.96
N THR A 249 -7.58 13.67 -17.63
CA THR A 249 -6.65 12.98 -16.72
C THR A 249 -7.44 12.16 -15.72
N VAL A 250 -7.00 10.93 -15.46
CA VAL A 250 -7.52 10.07 -14.40
C VAL A 250 -6.36 9.62 -13.51
N ALA A 251 -6.49 9.77 -12.20
CA ALA A 251 -5.50 9.27 -11.24
C ALA A 251 -6.17 8.72 -9.97
N PHE A 252 -5.56 7.69 -9.38
CA PHE A 252 -5.87 7.16 -8.07
C PHE A 252 -4.74 7.52 -7.11
N LEU A 253 -5.02 8.24 -6.02
CA LEU A 253 -3.98 8.84 -5.18
C LEU A 253 -4.21 8.55 -3.70
N PHE A 254 -3.14 8.22 -2.99
CA PHE A 254 -3.13 7.91 -1.56
C PHE A 254 -1.71 7.89 -1.00
N GLY A 255 -1.56 7.97 0.32
CA GLY A 255 -0.33 7.66 1.05
C GLY A 255 -0.55 6.52 2.05
N ASP A 256 0.54 5.96 2.56
CA ASP A 256 0.54 5.19 3.81
C ASP A 256 -0.30 3.90 3.75
N MET A 257 -0.26 3.21 2.62
CA MET A 257 -1.08 2.02 2.42
C MET A 257 -0.55 0.83 3.21
N GLY A 258 0.77 0.59 3.16
CA GLY A 258 1.36 -0.63 3.68
C GLY A 258 0.90 -1.90 2.97
N THR A 259 0.97 -3.03 3.68
CA THR A 259 0.58 -4.33 3.14
C THR A 259 0.11 -5.27 4.25
N ALA A 260 -0.67 -6.28 3.87
CA ALA A 260 -1.18 -7.30 4.77
C ALA A 260 -0.45 -8.65 4.59
N THR A 261 -0.43 -9.47 5.64
CA THR A 261 0.00 -10.87 5.58
C THR A 261 -1.13 -11.81 6.00
N PRO A 262 -1.21 -13.03 5.44
CA PRO A 262 -2.25 -14.01 5.81
C PRO A 262 -1.99 -14.72 7.15
N PHE A 263 -1.03 -14.22 7.93
CA PHE A 263 -0.57 -14.75 9.20
C PHE A 263 -0.17 -13.59 10.11
N SER A 264 -0.11 -13.84 11.42
CA SER A 264 0.41 -12.87 12.38
C SER A 264 1.92 -12.81 12.27
N THR A 265 2.50 -11.64 12.48
CA THR A 265 3.94 -11.44 12.56
C THR A 265 4.27 -10.47 13.70
N PHE A 266 5.53 -10.39 14.08
CA PHE A 266 5.97 -9.56 15.20
C PHE A 266 6.05 -8.06 14.84
N ILE A 267 5.81 -7.73 13.58
CA ILE A 267 5.69 -6.37 13.06
C ILE A 267 4.25 -6.11 12.62
N ARG A 268 3.80 -4.87 12.76
CA ARG A 268 2.43 -4.49 12.35
C ARG A 268 2.27 -4.49 10.82
N THR A 269 1.20 -5.10 10.34
CA THR A 269 0.77 -5.11 8.93
C THR A 269 -0.59 -4.43 8.79
N GLN A 270 -0.91 -3.94 7.59
CA GLN A 270 -2.05 -3.06 7.33
C GLN A 270 -3.15 -3.81 6.56
N ASP A 271 -4.07 -4.47 7.26
CA ASP A 271 -5.13 -5.28 6.62
C ASP A 271 -5.99 -4.49 5.62
N GLU A 272 -6.25 -3.21 5.92
CA GLU A 272 -7.06 -2.33 5.08
C GLU A 272 -6.42 -1.99 3.73
N SER A 273 -5.12 -2.23 3.58
CA SER A 273 -4.42 -2.13 2.29
C SER A 273 -5.03 -3.06 1.22
N ILE A 274 -5.60 -4.20 1.62
CA ILE A 274 -6.30 -5.13 0.72
C ILE A 274 -7.55 -4.47 0.14
N SER A 275 -8.33 -3.79 0.98
CA SER A 275 -9.56 -3.09 0.58
C SER A 275 -9.25 -1.93 -0.38
N THR A 276 -8.19 -1.17 -0.10
CA THR A 276 -7.72 -0.08 -0.96
C THR A 276 -7.42 -0.57 -2.38
N ILE A 277 -6.60 -1.62 -2.52
CA ILE A 277 -6.27 -2.19 -3.84
C ILE A 277 -7.49 -2.81 -4.52
N LYS A 278 -8.36 -3.48 -3.77
CA LYS A 278 -9.62 -4.04 -4.30
C LYS A 278 -10.49 -2.95 -4.95
N TRP A 279 -10.68 -1.81 -4.28
CA TRP A 279 -11.51 -0.74 -4.81
C TRP A 279 -10.87 -0.01 -5.99
N ILE A 280 -9.56 0.24 -5.96
CA ILE A 280 -8.83 0.78 -7.11
C ILE A 280 -8.96 -0.15 -8.32
N SER A 281 -8.81 -1.46 -8.12
CA SER A 281 -8.98 -2.45 -9.20
C SER A 281 -10.40 -2.40 -9.80
N ARG A 282 -11.45 -2.28 -8.98
CA ARG A 282 -12.84 -2.12 -9.45
C ARG A 282 -12.96 -0.91 -10.36
N ASP A 283 -12.43 0.23 -9.93
CA ASP A 283 -12.58 1.48 -10.66
C ASP A 283 -11.76 1.53 -11.93
N MET A 284 -10.52 1.01 -11.88
CA MET A 284 -9.65 0.86 -13.03
C MET A 284 -10.34 0.05 -14.14
N GLN A 285 -11.04 -1.04 -13.77
CA GLN A 285 -11.79 -1.85 -14.74
C GLN A 285 -12.92 -1.06 -15.42
N ALA A 286 -13.48 -0.05 -14.75
CA ALA A 286 -14.54 0.80 -15.31
C ALA A 286 -14.02 1.87 -16.29
N LEU A 287 -12.70 2.09 -16.38
CA LEU A 287 -12.11 3.13 -17.23
C LEU A 287 -12.09 2.78 -18.73
N GLY A 288 -12.15 1.50 -19.08
CA GLY A 288 -12.01 1.05 -20.47
C GLY A 288 -10.62 1.40 -21.03
N ASP A 289 -10.58 2.04 -22.20
CA ASP A 289 -9.34 2.43 -22.91
C ASP A 289 -8.82 3.82 -22.50
N LYS A 290 -9.14 4.30 -21.29
CA LYS A 290 -8.62 5.58 -20.79
C LYS A 290 -7.28 5.37 -20.04
N PRO A 291 -6.23 6.14 -20.34
CA PRO A 291 -5.02 6.15 -19.53
C PRO A 291 -5.32 6.62 -18.10
N ALA A 292 -4.67 5.99 -17.12
CA ALA A 292 -4.72 6.40 -15.71
C ALA A 292 -3.33 6.24 -15.08
N LEU A 293 -3.17 6.72 -13.85
CA LEU A 293 -2.00 6.46 -13.01
C LEU A 293 -2.41 6.17 -11.57
N VAL A 294 -1.56 5.47 -10.84
CA VAL A 294 -1.60 5.37 -9.38
C VAL A 294 -0.49 6.23 -8.80
N SER A 295 -0.80 7.04 -7.78
CA SER A 295 0.16 7.85 -7.04
C SER A 295 0.15 7.43 -5.56
N HIS A 296 1.23 6.82 -5.10
CA HIS A 296 1.42 6.39 -3.72
C HIS A 296 2.46 7.27 -3.02
N ILE A 297 2.01 8.24 -2.23
CA ILE A 297 2.84 9.37 -1.78
C ILE A 297 3.59 9.11 -0.45
N GLY A 298 4.36 8.02 -0.41
CA GLY A 298 5.25 7.66 0.69
C GLY A 298 4.63 6.71 1.70
N ASP A 299 5.49 6.14 2.55
CA ASP A 299 5.20 5.07 3.50
C ASP A 299 4.55 3.87 2.81
N ILE A 300 5.36 3.26 1.94
CA ILE A 300 4.91 2.39 0.88
C ILE A 300 4.48 1.03 1.41
N SER A 301 5.41 0.30 2.02
CA SER A 301 5.19 -1.09 2.45
C SER A 301 5.18 -1.27 3.96
N TYR A 302 5.73 -0.31 4.71
CA TYR A 302 6.07 -0.46 6.12
C TYR A 302 6.98 -1.67 6.42
N ALA A 303 7.83 -2.07 5.46
CA ALA A 303 8.78 -3.15 5.66
C ALA A 303 9.76 -2.88 6.81
N ARG A 304 10.26 -1.64 6.93
CA ARG A 304 11.07 -1.19 8.08
C ARG A 304 12.20 -2.17 8.44
N GLY A 305 12.88 -2.67 7.41
CA GLY A 305 14.00 -3.60 7.52
C GLY A 305 13.62 -5.09 7.51
N TYR A 306 12.34 -5.43 7.38
CA TYR A 306 11.87 -6.80 7.25
C TYR A 306 11.49 -7.07 5.79
N SER A 307 12.46 -7.51 5.00
CA SER A 307 12.39 -7.39 3.53
C SER A 307 11.32 -8.27 2.87
N TRP A 308 10.82 -9.32 3.53
CA TRP A 308 9.69 -10.11 3.00
C TRP A 308 8.39 -9.31 2.94
N ILE A 309 8.28 -8.19 3.66
CA ILE A 309 7.14 -7.28 3.58
C ILE A 309 7.15 -6.53 2.25
N TRP A 310 8.31 -6.17 1.71
CA TRP A 310 8.39 -5.64 0.34
C TRP A 310 7.83 -6.64 -0.67
N ASP A 311 8.12 -7.94 -0.51
CA ASP A 311 7.57 -8.97 -1.40
C ASP A 311 6.05 -9.14 -1.25
N ASN A 312 5.51 -9.05 -0.03
CA ASN A 312 4.05 -9.04 0.17
C ASN A 312 3.41 -7.82 -0.50
N PHE A 313 3.99 -6.64 -0.31
CA PHE A 313 3.52 -5.40 -0.91
C PHE A 313 3.48 -5.49 -2.44
N PHE A 314 4.57 -5.91 -3.08
CA PHE A 314 4.62 -5.97 -4.54
C PHE A 314 3.66 -7.02 -5.13
N ASN A 315 3.50 -8.17 -4.46
CA ASN A 315 2.49 -9.16 -4.85
C ASN A 315 1.05 -8.61 -4.67
N GLN A 316 0.80 -7.84 -3.61
CA GLN A 316 -0.50 -7.23 -3.35
C GLN A 316 -0.88 -6.19 -4.41
N ILE A 317 0.06 -5.36 -4.86
CA ILE A 317 -0.23 -4.30 -5.84
C ILE A 317 -0.20 -4.77 -7.29
N GLU A 318 0.47 -5.88 -7.61
CA GLU A 318 0.66 -6.38 -8.99
C GLU A 318 -0.63 -6.43 -9.83
N PRO A 319 -1.82 -6.83 -9.31
CA PRO A 319 -3.06 -6.80 -10.07
C PRO A 319 -3.44 -5.41 -10.64
N VAL A 320 -3.02 -4.34 -9.98
CA VAL A 320 -3.21 -2.94 -10.42
C VAL A 320 -1.96 -2.42 -11.13
N ALA A 321 -0.79 -2.57 -10.51
CA ALA A 321 0.47 -1.99 -10.95
C ALA A 321 0.98 -2.58 -12.29
N SER A 322 0.58 -3.80 -12.64
CA SER A 322 0.88 -4.39 -13.97
C SER A 322 0.02 -3.81 -15.10
N GLN A 323 -1.01 -3.02 -14.80
CA GLN A 323 -1.96 -2.49 -15.79
C GLN A 323 -1.94 -0.96 -15.88
N VAL A 324 -1.53 -0.29 -14.81
CA VAL A 324 -1.50 1.17 -14.67
C VAL A 324 -0.15 1.59 -14.07
N PRO A 325 0.50 2.64 -14.60
CA PRO A 325 1.76 3.13 -14.03
C PRO A 325 1.59 3.52 -12.56
N TYR A 326 2.48 3.02 -11.70
CA TYR A 326 2.47 3.18 -10.26
C TYR A 326 3.62 4.08 -9.83
N HIS A 327 3.30 5.33 -9.51
CA HIS A 327 4.25 6.36 -9.11
C HIS A 327 4.33 6.50 -7.60
N VAL A 328 5.52 6.83 -7.08
CA VAL A 328 5.79 6.87 -5.64
C VAL A 328 6.50 8.15 -5.19
N CYS A 329 6.18 8.65 -4.00
CA CYS A 329 7.06 9.54 -3.22
C CYS A 329 7.83 8.71 -2.20
N ILE A 330 8.98 9.20 -1.74
CA ILE A 330 9.68 8.63 -0.59
C ILE A 330 9.05 9.16 0.71
N GLY A 331 8.79 8.27 1.68
CA GLY A 331 8.34 8.62 3.03
C GLY A 331 9.41 8.33 4.09
N ASN A 332 9.08 8.59 5.35
CA ASN A 332 9.98 8.36 6.47
C ASN A 332 10.21 6.86 6.72
N HIS A 333 9.24 6.01 6.44
CA HIS A 333 9.41 4.56 6.58
C HIS A 333 10.26 3.91 5.47
N GLU A 334 10.53 4.62 4.38
CA GLU A 334 11.52 4.19 3.39
C GLU A 334 12.92 4.69 3.74
N TYR A 335 13.04 5.88 4.34
CA TYR A 335 14.30 6.57 4.54
C TYR A 335 14.76 6.53 6.01
N ASP A 336 14.18 7.33 6.89
CA ASP A 336 14.69 7.75 8.20
C ASP A 336 15.57 6.74 8.96
N TRP A 337 16.86 7.08 9.08
CA TRP A 337 17.81 6.35 9.91
C TRP A 337 19.01 7.21 10.36
N PRO A 338 19.50 7.14 11.61
CA PRO A 338 20.56 8.05 12.10
C PRO A 338 21.82 8.14 11.23
N LEU A 339 22.20 7.06 10.53
CA LEU A 339 23.44 6.97 9.74
C LEU A 339 23.39 7.60 8.35
N GLN A 340 22.30 8.30 7.99
CA GLN A 340 22.09 8.76 6.62
C GLN A 340 22.80 10.09 6.30
N PRO A 341 23.35 10.22 5.07
CA PRO A 341 24.29 11.31 4.77
C PRO A 341 23.68 12.65 4.36
N TRP A 342 22.40 12.71 4.00
CA TRP A 342 21.75 13.93 3.52
C TRP A 342 20.49 14.29 4.30
N LYS A 343 20.39 13.81 5.55
CA LYS A 343 19.43 14.36 6.51
C LYS A 343 19.65 15.87 6.62
N PRO A 344 18.62 16.70 6.43
CA PRO A 344 18.82 18.13 6.55
C PRO A 344 19.21 18.50 8.00
N ASP A 345 20.26 19.29 8.18
CA ASP A 345 20.77 19.65 9.51
C ASP A 345 19.70 20.33 10.39
N TRP A 346 18.78 21.08 9.76
CA TRP A 346 17.69 21.80 10.42
C TRP A 346 16.56 20.89 10.92
N SER A 347 16.60 19.61 10.60
CA SER A 347 15.58 18.63 10.96
C SER A 347 16.13 17.38 11.64
N TYR A 348 17.41 17.38 12.05
CA TYR A 348 18.08 16.24 12.68
C TYR A 348 17.28 15.57 13.82
N SER A 349 16.56 16.34 14.64
CA SER A 349 15.74 15.82 15.76
C SER A 349 14.42 15.15 15.34
N ILE A 350 14.08 15.17 14.06
CA ILE A 350 12.80 14.70 13.49
C ILE A 350 12.98 13.30 12.89
N TYR A 351 14.12 13.06 12.24
CA TYR A 351 14.40 11.80 11.57
C TYR A 351 14.85 10.73 12.56
N GLY A 352 13.94 9.81 12.86
CA GLY A 352 14.17 8.71 13.79
C GLY A 352 14.77 7.46 13.13
N THR A 353 14.20 6.33 13.51
CA THR A 353 14.55 4.97 13.06
C THR A 353 13.40 4.34 12.28
N ASP A 354 12.56 5.16 11.64
CA ASP A 354 11.29 4.73 11.06
C ASP A 354 11.52 3.73 9.92
N GLY A 355 12.59 3.90 9.15
CA GLY A 355 12.98 3.03 8.04
C GLY A 355 13.68 1.73 8.41
N GLY A 356 13.96 1.45 9.70
CA GLY A 356 14.47 0.14 10.13
C GLY A 356 15.79 -0.31 9.51
N GLY A 357 16.68 0.64 9.18
CA GLY A 357 17.99 0.38 8.59
C GLY A 357 17.99 0.26 7.06
N GLU A 358 16.85 0.45 6.38
CA GLU A 358 16.76 0.36 4.91
C GLU A 358 17.42 1.53 4.17
N CYS A 359 17.35 2.74 4.73
CA CYS A 359 17.95 3.96 4.17
C CYS A 359 17.59 4.27 2.71
N GLY A 360 16.38 3.95 2.28
CA GLY A 360 15.88 4.18 0.93
C GLY A 360 16.42 3.21 -0.12
N VAL A 361 17.21 2.19 0.25
CA VAL A 361 17.81 1.28 -0.73
C VAL A 361 16.75 0.41 -1.43
N PRO A 362 15.82 -0.27 -0.73
CA PRO A 362 14.75 -1.01 -1.40
C PRO A 362 13.85 -0.09 -2.25
N TYR A 363 13.47 1.08 -1.74
CA TYR A 363 12.71 2.09 -2.46
C TYR A 363 13.38 2.50 -3.78
N SER A 364 14.68 2.83 -3.73
CA SER A 364 15.48 3.29 -4.86
C SER A 364 15.64 2.26 -5.98
N LEU A 365 15.72 0.97 -5.61
CA LEU A 365 16.02 -0.10 -6.55
C LEU A 365 14.79 -0.88 -7.01
N ARG A 366 13.73 -0.93 -6.19
CA ARG A 366 12.46 -1.59 -6.54
C ARG A 366 11.52 -0.67 -7.32
N PHE A 367 11.79 0.63 -7.39
CA PHE A 367 11.07 1.58 -8.25
C PHE A 367 12.02 2.37 -9.14
N ASN A 368 11.54 2.82 -10.30
CA ASN A 368 12.28 3.75 -11.16
C ASN A 368 11.35 4.77 -11.80
N MET A 369 11.35 5.96 -11.20
CA MET A 369 10.50 7.09 -11.54
C MET A 369 11.13 7.96 -12.63
N PRO A 370 10.36 8.82 -13.32
CA PRO A 370 10.93 9.76 -14.26
C PRO A 370 11.88 10.74 -13.55
N GLY A 371 12.80 11.35 -14.30
CA GLY A 371 13.80 12.26 -13.75
C GLY A 371 15.10 11.59 -13.31
N ASN A 372 15.95 12.35 -12.64
CA ASN A 372 17.32 11.97 -12.31
C ASN A 372 17.76 12.41 -10.91
N SER A 373 16.80 12.77 -10.04
CA SER A 373 17.10 13.13 -8.66
C SER A 373 17.71 11.93 -7.93
N SER A 374 18.87 12.17 -7.31
CA SER A 374 19.54 11.15 -6.53
C SER A 374 20.44 11.75 -5.49
N GLU A 375 20.57 11.08 -4.35
CA GLU A 375 21.45 11.45 -3.25
C GLU A 375 22.24 10.21 -2.76
N PRO A 376 23.49 10.37 -2.29
CA PRO A 376 24.33 9.23 -1.89
C PRO A 376 23.77 8.48 -0.68
N THR A 377 23.97 7.17 -0.56
CA THR A 377 23.48 6.37 0.59
C THR A 377 24.44 6.35 1.78
N ALA A 378 25.70 6.76 1.58
CA ALA A 378 26.82 6.52 2.50
C ALA A 378 27.06 5.04 2.87
N THR A 379 26.44 4.13 2.13
CA THR A 379 26.75 2.70 2.11
C THR A 379 27.40 2.35 0.76
N ARG A 380 27.60 1.06 0.49
CA ARG A 380 28.06 0.61 -0.83
C ARG A 380 26.94 0.53 -1.88
N ALA A 381 25.69 0.80 -1.47
CA ALA A 381 24.53 0.81 -2.35
C ALA A 381 24.63 1.94 -3.39
N PRO A 382 24.00 1.80 -4.58
CA PRO A 382 23.81 2.92 -5.50
C PRO A 382 23.08 4.09 -4.82
N ALA A 383 23.33 5.32 -5.31
CA ALA A 383 22.64 6.51 -4.84
C ALA A 383 21.11 6.32 -4.82
N THR A 384 20.47 6.76 -3.75
CA THR A 384 19.01 6.74 -3.60
C THR A 384 18.41 7.65 -4.65
N ARG A 385 17.58 7.11 -5.55
CA ARG A 385 16.89 7.85 -6.62
C ARG A 385 15.41 8.03 -6.32
N ASN A 386 14.67 8.58 -7.28
CA ASN A 386 13.20 8.81 -7.22
C ASN A 386 12.78 9.87 -6.19
N LEU A 387 13.69 10.77 -5.79
CA LEU A 387 13.47 11.68 -4.66
C LEU A 387 12.49 12.80 -4.99
N TYR A 388 12.65 13.41 -6.16
CA TYR A 388 11.77 14.46 -6.68
C TYR A 388 11.80 14.46 -8.20
N TYR A 389 10.64 14.63 -8.82
CA TYR A 389 10.47 14.54 -10.26
C TYR A 389 9.11 15.09 -10.67
N SER A 390 8.91 15.27 -11.97
CA SER A 390 7.64 15.74 -12.51
C SER A 390 7.32 15.08 -13.85
N PHE A 391 6.05 15.13 -14.24
CA PHE A 391 5.58 14.75 -15.57
C PHE A 391 4.20 15.34 -15.84
N ASP A 392 3.91 15.55 -17.11
CA ASP A 392 2.55 15.90 -17.57
C ASP A 392 1.74 14.62 -17.80
N MET A 393 0.46 14.65 -17.48
CA MET A 393 -0.51 13.66 -17.94
C MET A 393 -1.85 14.32 -18.23
N GLY A 394 -2.22 14.36 -19.52
CA GLY A 394 -3.43 15.02 -20.00
C GLY A 394 -3.47 16.51 -19.64
N SER A 395 -4.41 16.89 -18.77
CA SER A 395 -4.63 18.27 -18.31
C SER A 395 -3.96 18.61 -16.98
N VAL A 396 -3.18 17.69 -16.42
CA VAL A 396 -2.53 17.87 -15.12
C VAL A 396 -1.02 17.72 -15.26
N HIS A 397 -0.29 18.64 -14.66
CA HIS A 397 1.14 18.50 -14.40
C HIS A 397 1.32 18.02 -12.95
N PHE A 398 1.99 16.88 -12.78
CA PHE A 398 2.27 16.30 -11.47
C PHE A 398 3.70 16.58 -11.07
N LEU A 399 3.89 17.16 -9.88
CA LEU A 399 5.19 17.42 -9.26
C LEU A 399 5.32 16.63 -7.96
N TYR A 400 6.27 15.71 -7.91
CA TYR A 400 6.61 14.90 -6.74
C TYR A 400 7.79 15.53 -6.02
N ILE A 401 7.66 15.72 -4.71
CA ILE A 401 8.71 16.23 -3.84
C ILE A 401 8.99 15.23 -2.70
N SER A 402 10.23 15.24 -2.23
CA SER A 402 10.66 14.48 -1.06
C SER A 402 10.71 15.40 0.15
N THR A 403 9.88 15.09 1.15
CA THR A 403 9.96 15.70 2.48
C THR A 403 11.14 15.20 3.30
N GLU A 404 11.83 14.15 2.82
CA GLU A 404 12.97 13.55 3.50
C GLU A 404 14.34 14.11 3.06
N THR A 405 14.36 14.99 2.05
CA THR A 405 15.55 15.65 1.52
C THR A 405 15.49 17.15 1.79
N ASN A 406 16.62 17.85 1.68
CA ASN A 406 16.65 19.29 1.87
C ASN A 406 15.84 20.00 0.76
N PHE A 407 14.78 20.72 1.16
CA PHE A 407 13.91 21.49 0.27
C PHE A 407 13.98 23.00 0.53
N LEU A 408 14.89 23.49 1.38
CA LEU A 408 15.02 24.92 1.65
C LEU A 408 15.53 25.67 0.43
N GLN A 409 15.28 26.98 0.38
CA GLN A 409 15.74 27.84 -0.70
C GLN A 409 17.25 27.69 -0.94
N GLY A 410 17.64 27.45 -2.19
CA GLY A 410 19.03 27.22 -2.61
C GLY A 410 19.44 25.74 -2.67
N SER A 411 18.67 24.82 -2.09
CA SER A 411 18.87 23.37 -2.25
C SER A 411 18.62 22.91 -3.70
N SER A 412 19.17 21.74 -4.06
CA SER A 412 18.93 21.12 -5.37
C SER A 412 17.44 20.89 -5.63
N GLN A 413 16.71 20.36 -4.64
CA GLN A 413 15.28 20.12 -4.76
C GLN A 413 14.48 21.43 -4.89
N TYR A 414 14.79 22.47 -4.10
CA TYR A 414 14.10 23.75 -4.23
C TYR A 414 14.28 24.36 -5.63
N ASN A 415 15.51 24.32 -6.14
CA ASN A 415 15.81 24.85 -7.46
C ASN A 415 15.11 24.05 -8.56
N PHE A 416 15.02 22.73 -8.40
CA PHE A 416 14.22 21.86 -9.27
C PHE A 416 12.73 22.25 -9.24
N ILE A 417 12.10 22.30 -8.06
CA ILE A 417 10.69 22.68 -7.87
C ILE A 417 10.41 24.03 -8.54
N LYS A 418 11.27 25.01 -8.31
CA LYS A 418 11.11 26.36 -8.88
C LYS A 418 11.17 26.33 -10.41
N GLN A 419 12.19 25.70 -10.99
CA GLN A 419 12.37 25.64 -12.44
C GLN A 419 11.24 24.85 -13.11
N ASP A 420 10.83 23.75 -12.50
CA ASP A 420 9.75 22.89 -12.97
C ASP A 420 8.42 23.67 -13.02
N LEU A 421 8.03 24.31 -11.91
CA LEU A 421 6.82 25.12 -11.83
C LEU A 421 6.83 26.32 -12.80
N GLU A 422 8.00 26.96 -13.01
CA GLU A 422 8.17 28.05 -13.97
C GLU A 422 8.06 27.57 -15.44
N SER A 423 8.32 26.28 -15.70
CA SER A 423 8.30 25.70 -17.05
C SER A 423 6.93 25.23 -17.54
N VAL A 424 5.95 25.11 -16.65
CA VAL A 424 4.65 24.49 -16.98
C VAL A 424 3.83 25.35 -17.95
N ASP A 425 3.46 24.78 -19.10
CA ASP A 425 2.51 25.38 -20.02
C ASP A 425 1.07 25.18 -19.53
N ARG A 426 0.53 26.19 -18.82
CA ARG A 426 -0.85 26.20 -18.30
C ARG A 426 -1.93 26.07 -19.38
N LYS A 427 -1.64 26.26 -20.68
CA LYS A 427 -2.61 25.98 -21.74
C LYS A 427 -2.76 24.49 -22.00
N LYS A 428 -1.65 23.74 -21.85
CA LYS A 428 -1.63 22.28 -21.96
C LYS A 428 -2.06 21.65 -20.65
N THR A 429 -1.47 22.05 -19.53
CA THR A 429 -1.73 21.52 -18.19
C THR A 429 -2.24 22.65 -17.28
N PRO A 430 -3.53 23.00 -17.37
CA PRO A 430 -4.12 24.07 -16.54
C PRO A 430 -4.02 23.78 -15.04
N PHE A 431 -3.93 22.50 -14.66
CA PHE A 431 -3.84 22.08 -13.27
C PHE A 431 -2.44 21.62 -12.90
N VAL A 432 -1.95 22.06 -11.74
CA VAL A 432 -0.72 21.56 -11.11
C VAL A 432 -1.04 20.89 -9.80
N VAL A 433 -0.61 19.64 -9.68
CA VAL A 433 -0.75 18.83 -8.47
C VAL A 433 0.64 18.59 -7.90
N VAL A 434 0.93 19.22 -6.76
CA VAL A 434 2.16 18.95 -5.98
C VAL A 434 1.87 17.83 -4.99
N GLN A 435 2.81 16.92 -4.80
CA GLN A 435 2.66 15.75 -3.93
C GLN A 435 3.92 15.56 -3.11
N GLY A 436 3.76 15.45 -1.79
CA GLY A 436 4.84 15.13 -0.85
C GLY A 436 4.32 14.22 0.25
N HIS A 437 5.22 13.64 1.04
CA HIS A 437 4.80 12.71 2.08
C HIS A 437 4.33 13.44 3.35
N ARG A 438 5.22 14.12 4.08
CA ARG A 438 4.85 14.83 5.32
C ARG A 438 4.00 16.09 5.03
N PRO A 439 2.90 16.34 5.76
CA PRO A 439 1.94 17.38 5.40
C PRO A 439 2.39 18.78 5.77
N MET A 440 2.29 19.74 4.84
CA MET A 440 2.50 21.16 5.12
C MET A 440 1.42 21.72 6.04
N TYR A 441 0.16 21.32 5.80
CA TYR A 441 -1.00 21.67 6.60
C TYR A 441 -1.67 20.39 7.12
N THR A 442 -1.88 20.34 8.42
CA THR A 442 -2.64 19.28 9.12
C THR A 442 -3.21 19.86 10.41
N THR A 443 -4.31 19.29 10.89
CA THR A 443 -4.78 19.54 12.27
C THR A 443 -4.46 18.40 13.24
N SER A 444 -3.62 17.45 12.82
CA SER A 444 -2.97 16.52 13.74
C SER A 444 -2.24 17.28 14.84
N ASN A 445 -2.40 16.86 16.09
CA ASN A 445 -1.68 17.43 17.23
C ASN A 445 -0.24 16.89 17.37
N GLU A 446 0.28 16.19 16.36
CA GLU A 446 1.65 15.69 16.38
C GLU A 446 2.67 16.84 16.25
N ILE A 447 3.50 16.96 17.28
CA ILE A 447 4.53 18.01 17.39
C ILE A 447 5.86 17.62 16.74
N ARG A 448 6.12 16.32 16.53
CA ARG A 448 7.38 15.80 15.98
C ARG A 448 7.73 16.46 14.65
N ASP A 449 6.72 16.64 13.82
CA ASP A 449 6.85 17.16 12.45
C ASP A 449 6.67 18.68 12.34
N ALA A 450 6.41 19.38 13.45
CA ALA A 450 6.19 20.84 13.44
C ALA A 450 7.31 21.62 12.74
N PRO A 451 8.62 21.33 12.95
CA PRO A 451 9.66 22.08 12.27
C PRO A 451 9.69 21.85 10.76
N ILE A 452 9.33 20.66 10.26
CA ILE A 452 9.21 20.42 8.81
C ILE A 452 8.09 21.29 8.23
N ARG A 453 6.95 21.37 8.91
CA ARG A 453 5.82 22.22 8.50
C ARG A 453 6.22 23.69 8.44
N GLU A 454 6.87 24.20 9.48
CA GLU A 454 7.36 25.58 9.53
C GLU A 454 8.28 25.90 8.35
N ARG A 455 9.22 24.99 8.02
CA ARG A 455 10.13 25.18 6.87
C ARG A 455 9.43 25.10 5.52
N MET A 456 8.44 24.23 5.38
CA MET A 456 7.63 24.18 4.16
C MET A 456 6.84 25.47 3.95
N LEU A 457 6.24 26.02 5.01
CA LEU A 457 5.53 27.30 4.98
C LEU A 457 6.48 28.47 4.66
N GLU A 458 7.68 28.47 5.22
CA GLU A 458 8.66 29.54 4.98
C GLU A 458 9.22 29.51 3.55
N HIS A 459 9.54 28.32 3.02
CA HIS A 459 10.29 28.20 1.77
C HIS A 459 9.45 27.76 0.57
N LEU A 460 8.53 26.80 0.73
CA LEU A 460 7.79 26.22 -0.39
C LEU A 460 6.45 26.89 -0.65
N GLU A 461 5.69 27.24 0.38
CA GLU A 461 4.37 27.87 0.21
C GLU A 461 4.40 29.14 -0.65
N PRO A 462 5.34 30.10 -0.46
CA PRO A 462 5.39 31.30 -1.29
C PRO A 462 5.60 30.97 -2.77
N LEU A 463 6.36 29.90 -3.06
CA LEU A 463 6.59 29.42 -4.42
C LEU A 463 5.34 28.76 -5.00
N PHE A 464 4.60 27.97 -4.21
CA PHE A 464 3.36 27.33 -4.63
C PHE A 464 2.25 28.34 -4.92
N VAL A 465 2.08 29.34 -4.05
CA VAL A 465 1.13 30.45 -4.23
C VAL A 465 1.49 31.25 -5.48
N LYS A 466 2.76 31.68 -5.61
CA LYS A 466 3.23 32.45 -6.77
C LYS A 466 3.02 31.69 -8.09
N SER A 467 3.25 30.38 -8.08
CA SER A 467 3.11 29.52 -9.26
C SER A 467 1.68 29.07 -9.50
N LYS A 468 0.71 29.47 -8.67
CA LYS A 468 -0.69 29.07 -8.75
C LYS A 468 -0.86 27.56 -8.79
N VAL A 469 -0.17 26.85 -7.88
CA VAL A 469 -0.38 25.41 -7.67
C VAL A 469 -1.87 25.20 -7.36
N THR A 470 -2.50 24.24 -8.03
CA THR A 470 -3.93 23.98 -7.90
C THR A 470 -4.22 23.20 -6.63
N LEU A 471 -3.48 22.10 -6.44
CA LEU A 471 -3.71 21.13 -5.40
C LEU A 471 -2.37 20.64 -4.85
N ALA A 472 -2.26 20.55 -3.53
CA ALA A 472 -1.11 20.00 -2.83
C ALA A 472 -1.56 18.84 -1.94
N LEU A 473 -1.01 17.65 -2.21
CA LEU A 473 -1.39 16.40 -1.56
C LEU A 473 -0.30 15.91 -0.63
N TRP A 474 -0.73 15.40 0.52
CA TRP A 474 0.15 14.95 1.60
C TRP A 474 -0.27 13.59 2.16
N GLY A 475 0.68 12.74 2.54
CA GLY A 475 0.48 11.50 3.30
C GLY A 475 0.77 11.68 4.78
N HIS A 476 1.44 10.70 5.40
CA HIS A 476 2.03 10.65 6.75
C HIS A 476 1.01 10.70 7.91
N VAL A 477 0.05 11.61 7.81
CA VAL A 477 -1.12 11.62 8.66
C VAL A 477 -2.16 10.74 7.95
N HIS A 478 -2.27 9.49 8.40
CA HIS A 478 -3.24 8.46 8.02
C HIS A 478 -4.74 8.78 8.24
N ARG A 479 -5.16 10.00 7.92
CA ARG A 479 -6.55 10.46 7.82
C ARG A 479 -6.77 11.09 6.46
N TYR A 480 -8.04 11.27 6.12
CA TYR A 480 -8.42 12.23 5.10
C TYR A 480 -8.69 13.60 5.74
N GLU A 481 -8.06 14.66 5.25
CA GLU A 481 -8.37 16.02 5.68
C GLU A 481 -8.26 17.00 4.51
N ARG A 482 -9.32 17.76 4.24
CA ARG A 482 -9.36 18.78 3.19
C ARG A 482 -9.41 20.17 3.80
N PHE A 483 -8.58 21.07 3.27
CA PHE A 483 -8.54 22.47 3.66
C PHE A 483 -9.24 23.38 2.64
N CYS A 484 -9.56 24.61 3.05
CA CYS A 484 -9.84 25.71 2.13
C CYS A 484 -8.58 26.01 1.27
N PRO A 485 -8.67 26.80 0.19
CA PRO A 485 -7.49 27.40 -0.44
C PRO A 485 -6.70 28.18 0.60
N LEU A 486 -5.41 27.87 0.80
CA LEU A 486 -4.63 28.44 1.89
C LEU A 486 -3.43 29.25 1.42
N ASN A 487 -3.19 30.35 2.12
CA ASN A 487 -1.94 31.10 2.09
C ASN A 487 -1.62 31.55 3.51
N ASN A 488 -0.55 31.00 4.11
CA ASN A 488 -0.11 31.27 5.46
C ASN A 488 -1.27 31.20 6.49
N PHE A 489 -1.91 30.03 6.57
CA PHE A 489 -3.09 29.73 7.40
C PHE A 489 -4.34 30.59 7.16
N THR A 490 -4.33 31.46 6.16
CA THR A 490 -5.48 32.30 5.79
C THR A 490 -6.24 31.64 4.66
N CYS A 491 -7.55 31.42 4.84
CA CYS A 491 -8.40 30.95 3.75
C CYS A 491 -8.52 32.04 2.69
N GLY A 492 -8.23 31.69 1.43
CA GLY A 492 -8.60 32.48 0.28
C GLY A 492 -10.12 32.51 0.10
N ALA A 493 -10.64 33.58 -0.50
CA ALA A 493 -12.04 33.63 -0.90
C ALA A 493 -12.33 32.50 -1.89
N LEU A 494 -13.46 31.80 -1.70
CA LEU A 494 -13.88 30.70 -2.59
C LEU A 494 -14.48 31.22 -3.92
N GLY A 495 -14.45 32.54 -4.14
CA GLY A 495 -15.00 33.19 -5.34
C GLY A 495 -16.53 33.16 -5.42
N PHE A 496 -17.22 33.08 -4.27
CA PHE A 496 -18.69 33.17 -4.24
C PHE A 496 -19.14 34.64 -4.28
N HIS A 497 -20.35 34.88 -4.79
CA HIS A 497 -21.06 36.16 -4.71
C HIS A 497 -20.33 37.42 -5.24
N GLY A 498 -19.44 37.28 -6.22
CA GLY A 498 -18.77 38.43 -6.85
C GLY A 498 -17.67 39.06 -5.98
N GLU A 499 -17.17 38.33 -4.98
CA GLU A 499 -15.99 38.71 -4.21
C GLU A 499 -14.72 38.70 -5.10
N ASP A 500 -13.85 39.69 -4.91
CA ASP A 500 -12.48 39.64 -5.42
C ASP A 500 -11.79 38.43 -4.79
N TRP A 501 -11.33 37.49 -5.62
CA TRP A 501 -10.75 36.24 -5.16
C TRP A 501 -9.38 36.01 -5.79
N GLU A 502 -8.49 35.39 -5.02
CA GLU A 502 -7.15 34.99 -5.45
C GLU A 502 -7.03 33.47 -5.37
N ALA A 503 -6.48 32.86 -6.42
CA ALA A 503 -6.29 31.42 -6.49
C ALA A 503 -5.14 30.99 -5.56
N PHE A 504 -5.47 30.38 -4.43
CA PHE A 504 -4.50 29.73 -3.55
C PHE A 504 -4.56 28.19 -3.70
N PRO A 505 -3.46 27.48 -3.40
CA PRO A 505 -3.46 26.03 -3.43
C PRO A 505 -4.48 25.43 -2.44
N VAL A 506 -5.23 24.43 -2.89
CA VAL A 506 -6.00 23.57 -1.98
C VAL A 506 -5.05 22.52 -1.42
N HIS A 507 -5.04 22.33 -0.10
CA HIS A 507 -4.26 21.28 0.54
C HIS A 507 -5.15 20.13 0.99
N VAL A 508 -4.70 18.89 0.77
CA VAL A 508 -5.42 17.69 1.19
C VAL A 508 -4.43 16.66 1.75
N VAL A 509 -4.74 16.14 2.94
CA VAL A 509 -4.09 14.97 3.52
C VAL A 509 -4.84 13.72 3.05
N ILE A 510 -4.12 12.75 2.49
CA ILE A 510 -4.63 11.53 1.86
C ILE A 510 -3.91 10.26 2.34
N GLY A 511 -3.43 10.22 3.59
CA GLY A 511 -2.68 9.09 4.15
C GLY A 511 -3.53 7.89 4.61
N MET A 512 -4.83 7.88 4.35
CA MET A 512 -5.76 6.91 4.93
C MET A 512 -5.82 5.55 4.21
N ALA A 513 -4.79 5.12 3.49
CA ALA A 513 -4.91 3.92 2.65
C ALA A 513 -4.75 2.57 3.36
N GLY A 514 -4.23 2.55 4.59
CA GLY A 514 -4.18 1.29 5.35
C GLY A 514 -3.52 1.38 6.71
N GLN A 515 -2.56 2.29 6.93
CA GLN A 515 -1.88 2.38 8.22
C GLN A 515 -2.78 2.92 9.33
N ASP A 516 -2.84 2.17 10.42
CA ASP A 516 -3.97 2.12 11.35
C ASP A 516 -3.67 2.73 12.73
N TRP A 517 -2.65 3.58 12.80
CA TRP A 517 -2.38 4.50 13.92
C TRP A 517 -2.62 5.95 13.50
N GLN A 518 -3.42 6.75 14.21
CA GLN A 518 -3.51 8.18 13.93
C GLN A 518 -3.58 9.05 15.18
N PRO A 519 -2.74 10.11 15.26
CA PRO A 519 -2.83 11.13 16.30
C PRO A 519 -4.25 11.71 16.39
N ILE A 520 -4.66 12.07 17.59
CA ILE A 520 -5.92 12.79 17.80
C ILE A 520 -5.77 14.14 17.07
N TRP A 521 -6.76 14.52 16.25
CA TRP A 521 -6.86 15.91 15.79
C TRP A 521 -6.76 16.84 17.00
N GLU A 522 -6.32 18.08 16.83
CA GLU A 522 -6.22 19.07 17.91
C GLU A 522 -7.34 18.89 18.94
N PRO A 523 -7.04 18.45 20.17
CA PRO A 523 -8.06 18.02 21.10
C PRO A 523 -8.73 19.23 21.77
N ARG A 524 -9.92 19.03 22.33
CA ARG A 524 -10.55 20.06 23.17
C ARG A 524 -9.75 20.19 24.47
N ALA A 525 -9.52 21.43 24.92
CA ALA A 525 -8.83 21.69 26.19
C ALA A 525 -9.44 20.96 27.39
N ASN A 526 -10.76 20.75 27.40
CA ASN A 526 -11.49 20.08 28.48
C ASN A 526 -11.81 18.58 28.20
N HIS A 527 -11.57 18.10 26.97
CA HIS A 527 -11.84 16.71 26.56
C HIS A 527 -10.69 16.23 25.66
N PRO A 528 -9.56 15.79 26.25
CA PRO A 528 -8.33 15.50 25.53
C PRO A 528 -8.41 14.31 24.55
N THR A 529 -9.48 13.51 24.64
CA THR A 529 -9.78 12.40 23.72
C THR A 529 -10.65 12.81 22.54
N ASP A 530 -11.28 13.99 22.61
CA ASP A 530 -12.22 14.46 21.59
C ASP A 530 -11.60 15.56 20.74
N PRO A 531 -11.80 15.54 19.42
CA PRO A 531 -11.30 16.58 18.56
C PRO A 531 -12.00 17.92 18.83
N ILE A 532 -11.26 19.01 18.60
CA ILE A 532 -11.76 20.38 18.72
C ILE A 532 -13.04 20.56 17.91
N PHE A 533 -14.04 21.17 18.56
CA PHE A 533 -15.33 21.48 17.95
C PHE A 533 -15.78 22.90 18.35
N PRO A 534 -16.28 23.72 17.41
CA PRO A 534 -16.35 23.44 15.97
C PRO A 534 -14.95 23.25 15.35
N GLN A 535 -14.89 22.52 14.25
CA GLN A 535 -13.66 22.31 13.47
C GLN A 535 -13.04 23.67 13.09
N PRO A 536 -11.70 23.82 13.08
CA PRO A 536 -11.07 25.08 12.68
C PRO A 536 -11.53 25.47 11.28
N VAL A 537 -11.88 26.73 11.06
CA VAL A 537 -12.51 27.22 9.80
C VAL A 537 -11.73 26.81 8.54
N ARG A 538 -10.40 26.72 8.64
CA ARG A 538 -9.52 26.30 7.55
C ARG A 538 -9.64 24.84 7.14
N SER A 539 -10.05 23.97 8.07
CA SER A 539 -10.25 22.55 7.82
C SER A 539 -11.73 22.35 7.46
N MET A 540 -11.98 21.99 6.20
CA MET A 540 -13.30 21.97 5.59
C MET A 540 -13.98 20.60 5.71
N TYR A 541 -13.20 19.52 5.71
CA TYR A 541 -13.68 18.16 5.87
C TYR A 541 -12.60 17.29 6.53
N ARG A 542 -13.03 16.38 7.40
CA ARG A 542 -12.18 15.36 8.04
C ARG A 542 -12.85 14.00 7.89
N GLY A 543 -12.11 13.02 7.39
CA GLY A 543 -12.53 11.62 7.29
C GLY A 543 -11.64 10.74 8.16
N GLY A 544 -12.28 9.98 9.06
CA GLY A 544 -11.60 9.02 9.92
C GLY A 544 -11.39 7.63 9.31
N GLU A 545 -12.13 7.35 8.24
CA GLU A 545 -12.20 6.06 7.59
C GLU A 545 -11.00 5.82 6.66
N PHE A 546 -10.67 4.56 6.40
CA PHE A 546 -9.69 4.19 5.39
C PHE A 546 -10.24 4.39 3.99
N GLY A 547 -9.36 4.58 3.01
CA GLY A 547 -9.75 4.75 1.62
C GLY A 547 -8.65 5.28 0.71
N TYR A 548 -9.05 5.73 -0.46
CA TYR A 548 -8.18 6.35 -1.47
C TYR A 548 -8.92 7.51 -2.12
N THR A 549 -8.20 8.27 -2.95
CA THR A 549 -8.78 9.39 -3.68
C THR A 549 -8.76 9.17 -5.18
N ARG A 550 -9.71 9.79 -5.87
CA ARG A 550 -9.79 9.85 -7.33
C ARG A 550 -9.62 11.28 -7.76
N LEU A 551 -8.81 11.48 -8.79
CA LEU A 551 -8.72 12.73 -9.53
C LEU A 551 -9.21 12.49 -10.95
N PHE A 552 -10.16 13.31 -11.39
CA PHE A 552 -10.56 13.43 -12.78
C PHE A 552 -10.45 14.88 -13.22
N ALA A 553 -9.71 15.18 -14.28
CA ALA A 553 -9.59 16.55 -14.77
C ALA A 553 -9.88 16.65 -16.27
N THR A 554 -10.57 17.70 -16.69
CA THR A 554 -10.65 18.17 -18.08
C THR A 554 -9.73 19.37 -18.28
N LYS A 555 -9.85 20.14 -19.38
CA LYS A 555 -9.13 21.43 -19.51
C LYS A 555 -9.77 22.55 -18.70
N GLU A 556 -11.03 22.37 -18.28
CA GLU A 556 -11.85 23.39 -17.62
C GLU A 556 -11.96 23.15 -16.12
N LYS A 557 -11.92 21.88 -15.67
CA LYS A 557 -12.24 21.52 -14.29
C LYS A 557 -11.49 20.27 -13.82
N LEU A 558 -11.03 20.31 -12.57
CA LEU A 558 -10.52 19.17 -11.81
C LEU A 558 -11.57 18.79 -10.75
N THR A 559 -11.99 17.53 -10.73
CA THR A 559 -12.83 16.93 -9.69
C THR A 559 -11.99 15.99 -8.86
N PHE A 560 -12.04 16.16 -7.54
CA PHE A 560 -11.33 15.33 -6.57
C PHE A 560 -12.33 14.69 -5.61
N SER A 561 -12.22 13.38 -5.40
CA SER A 561 -13.17 12.62 -4.59
C SER A 561 -12.46 11.65 -3.65
N TYR A 562 -12.94 11.56 -2.42
CA TYR A 562 -12.51 10.59 -1.41
C TYR A 562 -13.46 9.39 -1.38
N VAL A 563 -12.93 8.17 -1.52
CA VAL A 563 -13.68 6.91 -1.52
C VAL A 563 -13.32 6.09 -0.29
N GLY A 564 -14.31 5.69 0.49
CA GLY A 564 -14.12 4.92 1.72
C GLY A 564 -13.98 3.42 1.46
N ASN A 565 -13.10 2.75 2.20
CA ASN A 565 -12.92 1.30 2.10
C ASN A 565 -14.10 0.50 2.63
N HIS A 566 -14.80 1.02 3.65
CA HIS A 566 -15.89 0.32 4.33
C HIS A 566 -17.13 0.08 3.44
N ASP A 567 -17.38 0.96 2.47
CA ASP A 567 -18.54 0.87 1.56
C ASP A 567 -18.19 1.00 0.07
N GLY A 568 -17.00 1.49 -0.27
CA GLY A 568 -16.57 1.72 -1.65
C GLY A 568 -17.26 2.93 -2.31
N GLU A 569 -17.89 3.80 -1.52
CA GLU A 569 -18.65 4.99 -1.95
C GLU A 569 -17.86 6.30 -1.72
N VAL A 570 -18.32 7.39 -2.34
CA VAL A 570 -17.68 8.71 -2.23
C VAL A 570 -18.18 9.45 -0.98
N HIS A 571 -17.27 9.87 -0.11
CA HIS A 571 -17.57 10.53 1.18
C HIS A 571 -17.29 12.04 1.20
N ASP A 572 -16.37 12.51 0.35
CA ASP A 572 -16.13 13.93 0.10
C ASP A 572 -15.81 14.15 -1.38
N THR A 573 -16.25 15.30 -1.90
CA THR A 573 -15.97 15.69 -3.28
C THR A 573 -15.95 17.20 -3.42
N PHE A 574 -15.00 17.69 -4.21
CA PHE A 574 -14.90 19.10 -4.57
C PHE A 574 -14.35 19.25 -5.98
N GLU A 575 -14.55 20.43 -6.54
CA GLU A 575 -14.11 20.75 -7.89
C GLU A 575 -13.30 22.04 -7.89
N ILE A 576 -12.28 22.12 -8.73
CA ILE A 576 -11.46 23.32 -8.95
C ILE A 576 -11.53 23.64 -10.44
N LEU A 577 -12.00 24.84 -10.79
CA LEU A 577 -12.01 25.31 -12.17
C LEU A 577 -10.59 25.70 -12.61
N ALA A 578 -10.33 25.70 -13.92
CA ALA A 578 -9.04 26.14 -14.48
C ALA A 578 -8.68 27.60 -14.15
N SER A 579 -9.68 28.42 -13.75
CA SER A 579 -9.43 29.75 -13.20
C SER A 579 -8.71 29.70 -11.84
N GLY A 580 -8.90 28.62 -11.08
CA GLY A 580 -8.51 28.47 -9.66
C GLY A 580 -9.70 28.51 -8.69
N GLN A 581 -10.92 28.75 -9.16
CA GLN A 581 -12.11 28.83 -8.31
C GLN A 581 -12.50 27.44 -7.78
N VAL A 582 -12.78 27.34 -6.48
CA VAL A 582 -13.18 26.08 -5.82
C VAL A 582 -14.70 26.00 -5.64
N LEU A 583 -15.30 24.93 -6.14
CA LEU A 583 -16.72 24.61 -6.00
C LEU A 583 -16.88 23.43 -5.03
N ASN A 584 -17.58 23.66 -3.91
CA ASN A 584 -17.88 22.59 -2.96
C ASN A 584 -19.11 21.78 -3.43
N GLY A 585 -18.98 20.45 -3.51
CA GLY A 585 -20.05 19.55 -3.94
C GLY A 585 -21.16 19.34 -2.91
N ASN A 586 -21.01 19.81 -1.66
CA ASN A 586 -22.01 19.66 -0.61
C ASN A 586 -22.92 20.89 -0.51
N ARG A 587 -24.01 20.89 -1.28
CA ARG A 587 -25.21 21.67 -0.94
C ARG A 587 -25.94 21.01 0.24
N GLY A 588 -25.47 21.30 1.45
CA GLY A 588 -26.33 21.28 2.63
C GLY A 588 -27.19 22.53 2.61
N GLY A 589 -28.35 22.46 1.97
CA GLY A 589 -29.28 23.58 1.88
C GLY A 589 -30.13 23.52 0.63
N ASP A 590 -31.04 22.55 0.57
CA ASP A 590 -32.19 22.65 -0.33
C ASP A 590 -33.43 22.99 0.49
N GLY A 591 -33.76 24.27 0.39
CA GLY A 591 -35.14 24.71 0.32
C GLY A 591 -35.31 25.59 -0.91
N ALA A 592 -34.93 25.14 -2.12
CA ALA A 592 -35.62 25.48 -3.37
C ALA A 592 -34.96 24.83 -4.61
N MET A 593 -35.66 23.84 -5.17
CA MET A 593 -35.43 23.29 -6.49
C MET A 593 -35.29 24.38 -7.57
N ALA A 594 -34.15 24.37 -8.26
CA ALA A 594 -34.04 24.89 -9.62
C ALA A 594 -33.62 23.76 -10.56
N LYS A 595 -34.60 23.29 -11.35
CA LYS A 595 -34.38 22.37 -12.48
C LYS A 595 -33.51 23.06 -13.54
N GLY A 596 -32.22 22.72 -13.57
CA GLY A 596 -31.33 22.97 -14.70
C GLY A 596 -30.95 21.66 -15.36
N LYS A 597 -31.39 21.46 -16.60
CA LYS A 597 -30.97 20.34 -17.45
C LYS A 597 -29.55 20.60 -17.94
N GLU A 598 -28.58 19.84 -17.43
CA GLU A 598 -27.38 19.48 -18.19
C GLU A 598 -26.80 18.19 -17.62
N GLY A 599 -26.88 17.12 -18.42
CA GLY A 599 -26.59 15.76 -17.99
C GLY A 599 -25.09 15.49 -17.99
N SER A 600 -24.52 15.26 -16.80
CA SER A 600 -23.24 14.58 -16.66
C SER A 600 -23.39 13.13 -17.13
N THR A 601 -22.71 12.80 -18.22
CA THR A 601 -22.65 11.48 -18.86
C THR A 601 -22.01 10.40 -17.99
N ILE A 602 -21.48 10.73 -16.81
CA ILE A 602 -20.87 9.77 -15.88
C ILE A 602 -21.96 9.06 -15.02
N SER A 603 -23.09 9.71 -14.76
CA SER A 603 -24.11 9.19 -13.84
C SER A 603 -24.87 7.96 -14.36
N TRP A 604 -25.01 7.81 -15.69
CA TRP A 604 -25.81 6.70 -16.25
C TRP A 604 -25.04 5.38 -16.36
N TYR A 605 -23.74 5.42 -16.63
CA TYR A 605 -22.90 4.23 -16.68
C TYR A 605 -22.78 3.57 -15.29
N VAL A 606 -22.63 4.38 -14.25
CA VAL A 606 -22.56 3.91 -12.85
C VAL A 606 -23.91 3.33 -12.41
N LYS A 607 -25.04 3.98 -12.71
CA LYS A 607 -26.37 3.44 -12.36
C LYS A 607 -26.72 2.17 -13.13
N GLY A 608 -26.32 2.05 -14.40
CA GLY A 608 -26.61 0.89 -15.24
C GLY A 608 -25.82 -0.36 -14.83
N ALA A 609 -24.53 -0.20 -14.50
CA ALA A 609 -23.68 -1.29 -14.04
C ALA A 609 -24.10 -1.82 -12.66
N SER A 610 -24.53 -0.94 -11.74
CA SER A 610 -25.00 -1.33 -10.41
C SER A 610 -26.28 -2.17 -10.44
N VAL A 611 -27.21 -1.93 -11.38
CA VAL A 611 -28.46 -2.69 -11.48
C VAL A 611 -28.23 -4.10 -12.04
N LEU A 612 -27.31 -4.26 -13.00
CA LEU A 612 -26.94 -5.58 -13.55
C LEU A 612 -26.16 -6.41 -12.53
N MET A 613 -25.28 -5.77 -11.75
CA MET A 613 -24.54 -6.43 -10.66
C MET A 613 -25.41 -6.76 -9.45
N LEU A 614 -26.43 -5.94 -9.15
CA LEU A 614 -27.45 -6.27 -8.15
C LEU A 614 -28.27 -7.51 -8.56
N GLY A 615 -28.57 -7.67 -9.85
CA GLY A 615 -29.22 -8.87 -10.38
C GLY A 615 -28.35 -10.13 -10.22
N ALA A 616 -27.06 -10.03 -10.50
CA ALA A 616 -26.10 -11.13 -10.29
C ALA A 616 -25.87 -11.43 -8.79
N PHE A 617 -25.84 -10.40 -7.95
CA PHE A 617 -25.70 -10.52 -6.49
C PHE A 617 -26.95 -11.13 -5.85
N ILE A 618 -28.16 -10.73 -6.25
CA ILE A 618 -29.40 -11.36 -5.81
C ILE A 618 -29.46 -12.83 -6.28
N GLY A 619 -29.00 -13.13 -7.49
CA GLY A 619 -28.87 -14.51 -7.98
C GLY A 619 -27.90 -15.36 -7.14
N TYR A 620 -26.74 -14.81 -6.79
CA TYR A 620 -25.74 -15.47 -5.94
C TYR A 620 -26.25 -15.66 -4.50
N VAL A 621 -26.88 -14.64 -3.91
CA VAL A 621 -27.44 -14.68 -2.55
C VAL A 621 -28.63 -15.65 -2.47
N LEU A 622 -29.52 -15.69 -3.48
CA LEU A 622 -30.60 -16.68 -3.53
C LEU A 622 -30.06 -18.11 -3.72
N GLY A 623 -29.01 -18.29 -4.52
CA GLY A 623 -28.30 -19.57 -4.65
C GLY A 623 -27.62 -20.01 -3.34
N PHE A 624 -27.03 -19.06 -2.62
CA PHE A 624 -26.38 -19.30 -1.32
C PHE A 624 -27.38 -19.58 -0.21
N ILE A 625 -28.53 -18.87 -0.15
CA ILE A 625 -29.62 -19.12 0.81
C ILE A 625 -30.32 -20.45 0.53
N SER A 626 -30.49 -20.84 -0.74
CA SER A 626 -31.03 -22.14 -1.12
C SER A 626 -30.11 -23.30 -0.69
N ARG A 627 -28.79 -23.09 -0.79
CA ARG A 627 -27.77 -24.04 -0.31
C ARG A 627 -27.67 -24.09 1.22
N ALA A 628 -27.68 -22.92 1.88
CA ALA A 628 -27.62 -22.81 3.34
C ALA A 628 -28.89 -23.36 4.03
N ARG A 629 -30.08 -23.22 3.44
CA ARG A 629 -31.32 -23.84 3.95
C ARG A 629 -31.31 -25.37 3.84
N ARG A 630 -30.48 -25.94 2.96
CA ARG A 630 -30.28 -27.39 2.85
C ARG A 630 -29.26 -27.92 3.88
N GLU A 631 -28.42 -27.05 4.43
CA GLU A 631 -27.40 -27.37 5.43
C GLU A 631 -27.79 -26.96 6.88
N ALA A 632 -28.72 -26.01 7.05
CA ALA A 632 -29.21 -25.52 8.35
C ALA A 632 -30.26 -26.42 9.05
N GLY A 633 -30.23 -27.74 8.78
CA GLY A 633 -31.01 -28.74 9.53
C GLY A 633 -30.39 -29.13 10.88
N LEU A 634 -29.22 -28.59 11.25
CA LEU A 634 -28.53 -28.88 12.50
C LEU A 634 -28.09 -27.56 13.13
N GLY A 635 -28.87 -27.13 14.12
CA GLY A 635 -28.80 -25.78 14.69
C GLY A 635 -27.65 -25.53 15.66
N LYS A 636 -27.33 -24.25 15.84
CA LYS A 636 -26.78 -23.67 17.07
C LYS A 636 -27.24 -22.21 17.19
N THR A 637 -27.86 -21.92 18.33
CA THR A 637 -28.34 -20.63 18.82
C THR A 637 -27.18 -19.81 19.39
N TRP A 638 -27.16 -18.51 19.08
CA TRP A 638 -26.22 -17.51 19.61
C TRP A 638 -26.85 -16.76 20.79
N THR A 639 -26.06 -16.47 21.83
CA THR A 639 -26.40 -15.55 22.93
C THR A 639 -25.27 -14.51 23.07
N PRO A 640 -25.56 -13.19 23.14
CA PRO A 640 -24.54 -12.15 23.31
C PRO A 640 -24.19 -11.94 24.78
N VAL A 641 -22.90 -11.68 25.05
CA VAL A 641 -22.37 -11.35 26.39
C VAL A 641 -22.42 -9.83 26.58
N LYS A 642 -22.97 -9.40 27.72
CA LYS A 642 -23.02 -8.02 28.20
C LYS A 642 -21.66 -7.56 28.75
N SER A 643 -21.37 -6.29 28.54
CA SER A 643 -20.38 -5.48 29.25
C SER A 643 -20.77 -5.26 30.71
N GLU A 644 -19.80 -5.25 31.62
CA GLU A 644 -19.88 -4.44 32.85
C GLU A 644 -18.48 -4.10 33.40
N GLU A 645 -18.44 -2.94 34.03
CA GLU A 645 -17.32 -2.18 34.58
C GLU A 645 -16.55 -2.93 35.67
N THR A 646 -15.22 -2.79 35.67
CA THR A 646 -14.39 -2.40 36.83
C THR A 646 -13.00 -2.02 36.38
#